data_AF-A0A9W9KI87-F1
#
_entry.id   AF-A0A9W9KI87-F1
#
_cell.length_a   1.000
_cell.length_b   1.000
_cell.length_c   1.000
_cell.angle_alpha   90.00
_cell.angle_beta   90.00
_cell.angle_gamma   90.00
#
_symmetry.space_group_name_H-M   'P 1'
#
loop_
_entity.id
_entity.type
_entity.pdbx_description
1 polymer ?
#
loop_
_entity_poly.entity_id
_entity_poly.type
_entity_poly.pdbx_seq_one_letter_code
_entity_poly.pdbx_strand_id
1 'polypeptide(L)'
;MSYSSHGKGKVATLFAGPGSASNSSSSINENVGFRFVLDRTVQTLSDHGLPDSENFSGLLFVPDLAPHDPCNEIIEPLIPKNVTRYKDVSDFGYPVIGIAPWVSSECTQAFLAASREAHTDAAIFFQLSNDTEIPPPPSDPIWNLHDNGRWRSENNYPVYGVPGPAGATLMHELTSYGSSHNKTSNTTDSSTHDSSVPDKRLFVMFPRVHLSSDKPNFTLFLIGIIGAIIALSFIFWALWNWHKRKLRTELQRRIDAGELDVEALPLDSMGGQVPRTVPLTVPRDVVEALPLFTYPHSPATDTKDEAQTEVVELNDQSTDSSSPSHSPDPSTPPMPDSPDCNTPSPSPRVTGIRKPEAAVINQGTDEQGAYPLPSLHPYRMSHTQTTCAICIEDFVVGSSVVRELPCGHIFDSDCIDPFLIERSIRCPLCKESVLPLGSTNIVVTNEMRPTHNPQSSSLLELFFAVATNDNRRPCEADKMGALKYVEEIQKKKQSDVIRFLLRVRCWELRQLNAIHRASRPSRPDKARRLGYKAKQGYVVYRIRVRRGGRKRPVPKGATYGKPTNHGVNQLKYQRALRATAEERVGRRCANLRVLNSYWINQDSTYKYFEVILVDPQHKAIRRDARINWICNSVHKHRESRGLTATGKKSRGINKGHRYNNTKSGRRHTWKRQNTQSYWRYR
;
A
#
# COMPACT_ATOMS: atom_id res chain seq x y z
N MET A 1 -42.17 -22.22 -3.45
CA MET A 1 -43.44 -22.97 -3.64
C MET A 1 -43.81 -23.55 -2.29
N SER A 2 -45.00 -23.22 -1.76
CA SER A 2 -45.49 -23.77 -0.49
C SER A 2 -45.99 -25.19 -0.74
N TYR A 3 -45.46 -26.17 0.01
CA TYR A 3 -45.81 -27.58 -0.13
C TYR A 3 -46.88 -27.98 0.89
N SER A 4 -48.01 -28.49 0.39
CA SER A 4 -49.15 -28.99 1.15
C SER A 4 -48.81 -30.33 1.81
N SER A 5 -48.89 -30.39 3.14
CA SER A 5 -48.53 -31.55 3.96
C SER A 5 -49.78 -32.27 4.46
N HIS A 6 -50.26 -33.26 3.71
CA HIS A 6 -51.22 -34.26 4.21
C HIS A 6 -50.90 -35.66 3.66
N GLY A 7 -49.78 -36.23 4.10
CA GLY A 7 -49.43 -37.63 3.84
C GLY A 7 -48.35 -38.11 4.81
N LYS A 8 -48.54 -39.26 5.45
CA LYS A 8 -47.53 -39.85 6.34
C LYS A 8 -46.44 -40.53 5.51
N GLY A 9 -45.35 -39.85 5.16
CA GLY A 9 -44.25 -40.39 4.33
C GLY A 9 -43.24 -41.23 5.12
N LYS A 10 -42.46 -42.10 4.45
CA LYS A 10 -41.21 -42.66 5.01
C LYS A 10 -40.05 -41.87 4.40
N VAL A 11 -39.07 -41.44 5.19
CA VAL A 11 -37.99 -40.56 4.71
C VAL A 11 -36.63 -41.20 5.03
N ALA A 12 -35.81 -41.43 4.01
CA ALA A 12 -34.40 -41.71 4.16
C ALA A 12 -33.60 -40.41 3.95
N THR A 13 -32.67 -40.11 4.84
CA THR A 13 -31.76 -38.96 4.69
C THR A 13 -30.34 -39.48 4.48
N LEU A 14 -29.72 -39.09 3.38
CA LEU A 14 -28.39 -39.53 2.97
C LEU A 14 -27.44 -38.34 3.02
N PHE A 15 -26.41 -38.39 3.86
CA PHE A 15 -25.41 -37.33 3.95
C PHE A 15 -24.16 -37.71 3.16
N ALA A 16 -23.89 -36.96 2.08
CA ALA A 16 -22.62 -37.04 1.36
C ALA A 16 -21.60 -36.08 2.02
N GLY A 17 -20.62 -36.62 2.75
CA GLY A 17 -19.50 -35.84 3.32
C GLY A 17 -19.42 -35.82 4.85
N PRO A 18 -18.46 -35.06 5.45
CA PRO A 18 -18.22 -35.01 6.90
C PRO A 18 -19.25 -34.10 7.61
N GLY A 19 -20.54 -34.43 7.52
CA GLY A 19 -21.59 -33.89 8.39
C GLY A 19 -21.70 -34.68 9.69
N SER A 20 -22.43 -34.22 10.70
CA SER A 20 -22.87 -35.10 11.79
C SER A 20 -24.38 -34.99 11.88
N ALA A 21 -25.08 -36.11 11.72
CA ALA A 21 -26.52 -36.16 11.91
C ALA A 21 -26.82 -36.52 13.37
N SER A 22 -27.19 -35.52 14.17
CA SER A 22 -27.86 -35.76 15.44
C SER A 22 -29.35 -36.07 15.20
N ASN A 23 -30.02 -36.67 16.19
CA ASN A 23 -31.49 -36.82 16.22
C ASN A 23 -32.27 -35.50 16.13
N SER A 24 -31.59 -34.35 16.01
CA SER A 24 -32.16 -33.01 15.96
C SER A 24 -31.99 -32.30 14.61
N SER A 25 -31.60 -32.98 13.53
CA SER A 25 -31.67 -32.38 12.18
C SER A 25 -33.14 -32.21 11.78
N SER A 26 -33.63 -30.99 11.96
CA SER A 26 -35.02 -30.59 11.77
C SER A 26 -35.43 -30.73 10.30
N SER A 27 -36.28 -31.71 9.98
CA SER A 27 -37.16 -31.63 8.82
C SER A 27 -38.43 -30.89 9.24
N ILE A 28 -38.75 -29.81 8.53
CA ILE A 28 -40.02 -29.09 8.70
C ILE A 28 -41.18 -30.09 8.48
N ASN A 29 -42.05 -30.20 9.47
CA ASN A 29 -43.30 -30.97 9.53
C ASN A 29 -43.19 -32.50 9.62
N GLU A 30 -43.26 -33.00 10.86
CA GLU A 30 -43.29 -34.42 11.19
C GLU A 30 -44.66 -35.06 10.93
N ASN A 31 -44.69 -36.00 9.99
CA ASN A 31 -45.65 -37.11 9.97
C ASN A 31 -44.94 -38.33 9.35
N VAL A 32 -43.72 -38.65 9.80
CA VAL A 32 -42.83 -39.63 9.15
C VAL A 32 -42.88 -40.99 9.86
N GLY A 33 -43.14 -42.08 9.12
CA GLY A 33 -43.27 -43.44 9.68
C GLY A 33 -41.98 -44.27 9.73
N PHE A 34 -40.91 -43.82 9.08
CA PHE A 34 -39.59 -44.47 9.04
C PHE A 34 -38.55 -43.43 8.70
N ARG A 35 -37.47 -43.39 9.48
CA ARG A 35 -36.33 -42.50 9.29
C ARG A 35 -35.05 -43.33 9.26
N PHE A 36 -34.35 -43.30 8.12
CA PHE A 36 -33.06 -43.96 7.95
C PHE A 36 -32.00 -42.92 7.61
N VAL A 37 -30.95 -42.83 8.42
CA VAL A 37 -29.92 -41.79 8.28
C VAL A 37 -28.57 -42.44 8.01
N LEU A 38 -28.01 -42.17 6.83
CA LEU A 38 -26.62 -42.53 6.51
C LEU A 38 -25.75 -41.30 6.66
N ASP A 39 -25.03 -41.24 7.78
CA ASP A 39 -24.10 -40.16 8.09
C ASP A 39 -22.66 -40.62 7.85
N ARG A 40 -21.90 -39.83 7.07
CA ARG A 40 -20.49 -40.10 6.71
C ARG A 40 -20.20 -41.44 6.03
N THR A 41 -21.22 -42.16 5.56
CA THR A 41 -21.07 -43.47 4.91
C THR A 41 -21.42 -43.44 3.41
N VAL A 42 -21.78 -42.27 2.86
CA VAL A 42 -22.08 -42.11 1.43
C VAL A 42 -20.85 -41.58 0.69
N GLN A 43 -20.43 -42.27 -0.36
CA GLN A 43 -19.34 -41.89 -1.24
C GLN A 43 -19.89 -41.24 -2.52
N THR A 44 -19.35 -40.09 -2.94
CA THR A 44 -19.70 -39.52 -4.27
C THR A 44 -18.82 -40.16 -5.34
N LEU A 45 -19.44 -40.79 -6.34
CA LEU A 45 -18.75 -41.49 -7.44
C LEU A 45 -18.66 -40.63 -8.71
N SER A 46 -19.72 -39.86 -9.00
CA SER A 46 -19.75 -38.83 -10.06
C SER A 46 -20.52 -37.61 -9.56
N ASP A 47 -19.98 -36.41 -9.78
CA ASP A 47 -20.58 -35.11 -9.46
C ASP A 47 -21.20 -34.42 -10.68
N HIS A 48 -21.19 -35.08 -11.84
CA HIS A 48 -21.70 -34.53 -13.09
C HIS A 48 -23.24 -34.39 -13.04
N GLY A 49 -23.76 -33.23 -13.46
CA GLY A 49 -25.21 -32.95 -13.44
C GLY A 49 -25.80 -32.63 -12.06
N LEU A 50 -24.96 -32.30 -11.06
CA LEU A 50 -25.44 -31.92 -9.72
C LEU A 50 -26.35 -30.67 -9.77
N PRO A 51 -27.59 -30.72 -9.24
CA PRO A 51 -28.50 -29.57 -9.24
C PRO A 51 -28.00 -28.45 -8.31
N ASP A 52 -28.26 -27.19 -8.70
CA ASP A 52 -27.78 -26.00 -7.98
C ASP A 52 -28.48 -25.75 -6.62
N SER A 53 -29.56 -26.47 -6.32
CA SER A 53 -30.39 -26.28 -5.11
C SER A 53 -29.65 -26.65 -3.81
N GLU A 54 -29.94 -25.92 -2.74
CA GLU A 54 -29.30 -26.05 -1.42
C GLU A 54 -29.49 -27.44 -0.79
N ASN A 55 -30.66 -28.06 -0.98
CA ASN A 55 -30.93 -29.45 -0.68
C ASN A 55 -31.64 -30.07 -1.88
N PHE A 56 -31.19 -31.23 -2.34
CA PHE A 56 -31.84 -31.97 -3.41
C PHE A 56 -32.53 -33.21 -2.82
N SER A 57 -33.76 -33.48 -3.24
CA SER A 57 -34.57 -34.56 -2.70
C SER A 57 -35.54 -35.14 -3.72
N GLY A 58 -35.79 -36.44 -3.64
CA GLY A 58 -36.65 -37.14 -4.61
C GLY A 58 -37.19 -38.48 -4.11
N LEU A 59 -38.09 -39.07 -4.88
CA LEU A 59 -38.66 -40.39 -4.64
C LEU A 59 -37.68 -41.49 -5.07
N LEU A 60 -37.46 -42.47 -4.20
CA LEU A 60 -36.57 -43.59 -4.48
C LEU A 60 -37.31 -44.70 -5.24
N PHE A 61 -36.70 -45.22 -6.30
CA PHE A 61 -37.23 -46.35 -7.07
C PHE A 61 -36.09 -47.19 -7.67
N VAL A 62 -36.42 -48.38 -8.14
CA VAL A 62 -35.48 -49.24 -8.88
C VAL A 62 -35.71 -49.11 -10.39
N PRO A 63 -34.68 -48.77 -11.19
CA PRO A 63 -34.78 -48.71 -12.65
C PRO A 63 -35.12 -50.09 -13.27
N ASP A 64 -35.99 -50.09 -14.28
CA ASP A 64 -36.35 -51.29 -15.02
C ASP A 64 -35.31 -51.59 -16.11
N LEU A 65 -34.76 -52.80 -16.12
CA LEU A 65 -33.92 -53.28 -17.22
C LEU A 65 -34.80 -53.81 -18.37
N ALA A 66 -34.21 -53.94 -19.56
CA ALA A 66 -34.91 -54.51 -20.71
C ALA A 66 -35.32 -55.97 -20.43
N PRO A 67 -36.50 -56.45 -20.88
CA PRO A 67 -37.02 -57.78 -20.53
C PRO A 67 -36.13 -58.97 -20.93
N HIS A 68 -35.23 -58.77 -21.90
CA HIS A 68 -34.31 -59.80 -22.42
C HIS A 68 -32.84 -59.52 -22.04
N ASP A 69 -32.60 -58.66 -21.05
CA ASP A 69 -31.24 -58.37 -20.59
C ASP A 69 -30.70 -59.57 -19.76
N PRO A 70 -29.50 -60.10 -20.05
CA PRO A 70 -28.87 -61.17 -19.26
C PRO A 70 -28.71 -60.82 -17.77
N CYS A 71 -28.73 -59.53 -17.43
CA CYS A 71 -28.61 -59.07 -16.06
C CYS A 71 -29.84 -59.38 -15.18
N ASN A 72 -31.02 -59.61 -15.77
CA ASN A 72 -32.23 -59.91 -15.00
C ASN A 72 -32.11 -61.22 -14.20
N GLU A 73 -31.43 -62.23 -14.73
CA GLU A 73 -31.20 -63.51 -14.03
C GLU A 73 -30.20 -63.37 -12.87
N ILE A 74 -29.19 -62.51 -13.04
CA ILE A 74 -28.13 -62.29 -12.04
C ILE A 74 -28.65 -61.48 -10.84
N ILE A 75 -29.54 -60.52 -11.08
CA ILE A 75 -30.08 -59.62 -10.04
C ILE A 75 -31.33 -60.16 -9.35
N GLU A 76 -31.95 -61.23 -9.86
CA GLU A 76 -33.17 -61.82 -9.28
C GLU A 76 -33.08 -62.11 -7.77
N PRO A 77 -31.96 -62.63 -7.21
CA PRO A 77 -31.86 -62.84 -5.76
C PRO A 77 -31.63 -61.54 -4.97
N LEU A 78 -31.23 -60.45 -5.61
CA LEU A 78 -30.83 -59.19 -4.99
C LEU A 78 -31.94 -58.14 -4.96
N ILE A 79 -32.83 -58.16 -5.96
CA ILE A 79 -33.95 -57.23 -6.10
C ILE A 79 -35.25 -58.01 -5.95
N PRO A 80 -36.01 -57.79 -4.86
CA PRO A 80 -37.28 -58.49 -4.68
C PRO A 80 -38.29 -58.18 -5.79
N LYS A 81 -39.20 -59.12 -6.05
CA LYS A 81 -40.18 -59.02 -7.17
C LYS A 81 -41.19 -57.89 -7.00
N ASN A 82 -41.54 -57.51 -5.77
CA ASN A 82 -42.55 -56.49 -5.45
C ASN A 82 -41.92 -55.14 -5.07
N VAL A 83 -40.90 -54.68 -5.79
CA VAL A 83 -40.20 -53.43 -5.50
C VAL A 83 -40.79 -52.26 -6.28
N THR A 84 -40.78 -51.08 -5.68
CA THR A 84 -41.18 -49.81 -6.32
C THR A 84 -40.39 -49.54 -7.60
N ARG A 85 -41.07 -49.45 -8.74
CA ARG A 85 -40.50 -49.14 -10.08
C ARG A 85 -40.79 -47.71 -10.50
N TYR A 86 -40.22 -47.30 -11.63
CA TYR A 86 -40.39 -45.94 -12.17
C TYR A 86 -41.87 -45.57 -12.36
N LYS A 87 -42.68 -46.50 -12.88
CA LYS A 87 -44.12 -46.32 -13.07
C LYS A 87 -44.89 -46.08 -11.78
N ASP A 88 -44.36 -46.54 -10.64
CA ASP A 88 -45.00 -46.37 -9.33
C ASP A 88 -44.73 -44.98 -8.71
N VAL A 89 -43.80 -44.20 -9.30
CA VAL A 89 -43.36 -42.89 -8.79
C VAL A 89 -43.51 -41.75 -9.81
N SER A 90 -43.62 -42.05 -11.12
CA SER A 90 -43.68 -41.05 -12.19
C SER A 90 -44.87 -40.10 -12.08
N ASP A 91 -46.01 -40.58 -11.57
CA ASP A 91 -47.27 -39.83 -11.57
C ASP A 91 -47.32 -38.72 -10.52
N PHE A 92 -46.38 -38.70 -9.57
CA PHE A 92 -46.38 -37.76 -8.45
C PHE A 92 -45.66 -36.43 -8.75
N GLY A 93 -44.93 -36.34 -9.86
CA GLY A 93 -44.24 -35.10 -10.28
C GLY A 93 -43.12 -34.63 -9.35
N TYR A 94 -42.59 -35.50 -8.48
CA TYR A 94 -41.38 -35.23 -7.70
C TYR A 94 -40.12 -35.67 -8.47
N PRO A 95 -38.94 -35.10 -8.15
CA PRO A 95 -37.67 -35.64 -8.63
C PRO A 95 -37.54 -37.12 -8.28
N VAL A 96 -36.88 -37.90 -9.12
CA VAL A 96 -36.78 -39.36 -8.95
C VAL A 96 -35.33 -39.81 -8.86
N ILE A 97 -35.06 -40.72 -7.92
CA ILE A 97 -33.73 -41.20 -7.58
C ILE A 97 -33.70 -42.72 -7.78
N GLY A 98 -32.80 -43.19 -8.65
CA GLY A 98 -32.62 -44.61 -8.90
C GLY A 98 -31.75 -45.29 -7.83
N ILE A 99 -32.08 -46.51 -7.42
CA ILE A 99 -31.19 -47.37 -6.63
C ILE A 99 -30.97 -48.72 -7.30
N ALA A 100 -29.72 -49.18 -7.37
CA ALA A 100 -29.36 -50.46 -7.97
C ALA A 100 -28.11 -51.09 -7.32
N PRO A 101 -27.96 -52.43 -7.39
CA PRO A 101 -26.74 -53.08 -6.92
C PRO A 101 -25.59 -52.92 -7.92
N TRP A 102 -24.35 -52.79 -7.41
CA TRP A 102 -23.12 -52.78 -8.19
C TRP A 102 -22.54 -54.21 -8.26
N VAL A 103 -22.95 -54.98 -9.27
CA VAL A 103 -22.66 -56.42 -9.37
C VAL A 103 -21.56 -56.74 -10.38
N SER A 104 -21.83 -56.47 -11.66
CA SER A 104 -20.87 -56.63 -12.77
C SER A 104 -20.81 -55.35 -13.61
N SER A 105 -19.78 -55.22 -14.45
CA SER A 105 -19.62 -54.07 -15.33
C SER A 105 -20.79 -53.91 -16.28
N GLU A 106 -21.26 -55.02 -16.85
CA GLU A 106 -22.32 -55.06 -17.86
C GLU A 106 -23.67 -54.69 -17.24
N CYS A 107 -23.98 -55.23 -16.06
CA CYS A 107 -25.26 -54.96 -15.39
C CYS A 107 -25.33 -53.55 -14.83
N THR A 108 -24.23 -53.06 -14.28
CA THR A 108 -24.16 -51.67 -13.79
C THR A 108 -24.34 -50.69 -14.94
N GLN A 109 -23.75 -50.96 -16.11
CA GLN A 109 -23.93 -50.14 -17.29
C GLN A 109 -25.39 -50.15 -17.79
N ALA A 110 -26.06 -51.31 -17.75
CA ALA A 110 -27.48 -51.42 -18.06
C ALA A 110 -28.36 -50.60 -17.10
N PHE A 111 -28.07 -50.62 -15.80
CA PHE A 111 -28.79 -49.78 -14.82
C PHE A 111 -28.53 -48.29 -14.99
N LEU A 112 -27.31 -47.88 -15.34
CA LEU A 112 -27.01 -46.48 -15.65
C LEU A 112 -27.76 -46.02 -16.92
N ALA A 113 -27.86 -46.89 -17.92
CA ALA A 113 -28.64 -46.62 -19.13
C ALA A 113 -30.15 -46.53 -18.82
N ALA A 114 -30.70 -47.47 -18.05
CA ALA A 114 -32.10 -47.47 -17.62
C ALA A 114 -32.45 -46.23 -16.77
N SER A 115 -31.54 -45.82 -15.88
CA SER A 115 -31.70 -44.61 -15.07
C SER A 115 -31.72 -43.33 -15.93
N ARG A 116 -31.00 -43.33 -17.06
CA ARG A 116 -31.01 -42.22 -18.01
C ARG A 116 -32.30 -42.19 -18.84
N GLU A 117 -32.83 -43.34 -19.24
CA GLU A 117 -34.11 -43.46 -19.94
C GLU A 117 -35.28 -43.04 -19.03
N ALA A 118 -35.20 -43.35 -17.73
CA ALA A 118 -36.16 -42.93 -16.72
C ALA A 118 -35.99 -41.45 -16.29
N HIS A 119 -35.09 -40.68 -16.93
CA HIS A 119 -34.80 -39.28 -16.59
C HIS A 119 -34.53 -39.04 -15.09
N THR A 120 -33.72 -39.90 -14.47
CA THR A 120 -33.35 -39.76 -13.06
C THR A 120 -32.54 -38.50 -12.78
N ASP A 121 -32.78 -37.93 -11.61
CA ASP A 121 -32.06 -36.76 -11.11
C ASP A 121 -30.83 -37.15 -10.26
N ALA A 122 -30.79 -38.38 -9.74
CA ALA A 122 -29.62 -38.96 -9.09
C ALA A 122 -29.69 -40.50 -9.09
N ALA A 123 -28.54 -41.17 -8.99
CA ALA A 123 -28.47 -42.62 -8.86
C ALA A 123 -27.65 -43.05 -7.64
N ILE A 124 -28.12 -44.09 -6.95
CA ILE A 124 -27.50 -44.69 -5.78
C ILE A 124 -27.10 -46.13 -6.13
N PHE A 125 -25.85 -46.48 -5.89
CA PHE A 125 -25.33 -47.83 -6.04
C PHE A 125 -24.84 -48.36 -4.70
N PHE A 126 -25.04 -49.65 -4.46
CA PHE A 126 -24.50 -50.34 -3.29
C PHE A 126 -23.77 -51.61 -3.69
N GLN A 127 -22.69 -51.92 -2.99
CA GLN A 127 -21.92 -53.14 -3.20
C GLN A 127 -22.57 -54.32 -2.47
N LEU A 128 -22.27 -55.55 -2.91
CA LEU A 128 -22.78 -56.77 -2.28
C LEU A 128 -21.95 -57.25 -1.08
N SER A 129 -21.01 -56.43 -0.59
CA SER A 129 -20.26 -56.74 0.61
C SER A 129 -21.11 -56.50 1.86
N ASN A 130 -20.82 -57.25 2.93
CA ASN A 130 -21.41 -57.03 4.25
C ASN A 130 -20.73 -55.88 5.02
N ASP A 131 -19.89 -55.10 4.34
CA ASP A 131 -19.14 -54.01 4.95
C ASP A 131 -20.09 -52.83 5.20
N THR A 132 -20.02 -52.31 6.42
CA THR A 132 -20.76 -51.11 6.85
C THR A 132 -19.92 -49.84 6.73
N GLU A 133 -18.66 -49.98 6.30
CA GLU A 133 -17.73 -48.88 6.09
C GLU A 133 -18.12 -48.02 4.87
N ILE A 134 -17.50 -46.85 4.77
CA ILE A 134 -17.68 -45.99 3.61
C ILE A 134 -17.22 -46.74 2.34
N PRO A 135 -18.01 -46.73 1.26
CA PRO A 135 -17.59 -47.37 0.02
C PRO A 135 -16.27 -46.79 -0.49
N PRO A 136 -15.44 -47.60 -1.17
CA PRO A 136 -14.12 -47.19 -1.65
C PRO A 136 -14.19 -45.93 -2.55
N PRO A 137 -13.11 -45.12 -2.61
CA PRO A 137 -13.13 -43.85 -3.34
C PRO A 137 -13.35 -44.04 -4.86
N PRO A 138 -13.81 -43.01 -5.60
CA PRO A 138 -14.09 -43.11 -7.04
C PRO A 138 -12.87 -43.45 -7.90
N SER A 139 -11.65 -43.36 -7.40
CA SER A 139 -10.45 -43.79 -8.12
C SER A 139 -10.16 -45.29 -8.01
N ASP A 140 -10.88 -46.00 -7.14
CA ASP A 140 -10.66 -47.42 -6.88
C ASP A 140 -11.07 -48.28 -8.09
N PRO A 141 -10.28 -49.30 -8.46
CA PRO A 141 -10.58 -50.18 -9.58
C PRO A 141 -11.93 -50.90 -9.49
N ILE A 142 -12.53 -51.05 -8.30
CA ILE A 142 -13.85 -51.67 -8.13
C ILE A 142 -14.98 -50.93 -8.86
N TRP A 143 -14.80 -49.63 -9.13
CA TRP A 143 -15.76 -48.79 -9.87
C TRP A 143 -15.49 -48.72 -11.38
N ASN A 144 -14.55 -49.52 -11.90
CA ASN A 144 -14.21 -49.53 -13.32
C ASN A 144 -15.18 -50.43 -14.11
N LEU A 145 -15.87 -49.83 -15.08
CA LEU A 145 -16.80 -50.54 -15.99
C LEU A 145 -16.12 -50.95 -17.31
N HIS A 146 -14.79 -51.02 -17.35
CA HIS A 146 -14.00 -51.29 -18.57
C HIS A 146 -14.26 -50.32 -19.75
N ASP A 147 -14.81 -49.14 -19.46
CA ASP A 147 -15.27 -48.15 -20.42
C ASP A 147 -14.39 -46.88 -20.46
N ASN A 148 -13.24 -46.91 -19.77
CA ASN A 148 -12.34 -45.78 -19.52
C ASN A 148 -13.00 -44.61 -18.75
N GLY A 149 -14.02 -44.89 -17.92
CA GLY A 149 -14.69 -43.89 -17.09
C GLY A 149 -15.66 -42.98 -17.86
N ARG A 150 -16.05 -43.38 -19.08
CA ARG A 150 -16.99 -42.62 -19.93
C ARG A 150 -18.35 -42.45 -19.28
N TRP A 151 -18.81 -43.46 -18.53
CA TRP A 151 -20.08 -43.43 -17.80
C TRP A 151 -20.23 -42.23 -16.86
N ARG A 152 -19.13 -41.68 -16.34
CA ARG A 152 -19.16 -40.50 -15.43
C ARG A 152 -19.53 -39.22 -16.16
N SER A 153 -19.13 -39.10 -17.42
CA SER A 153 -19.40 -37.93 -18.27
C SER A 153 -20.67 -38.09 -19.12
N GLU A 154 -21.06 -39.32 -19.42
CA GLU A 154 -22.22 -39.62 -20.27
C GLU A 154 -23.55 -39.42 -19.53
N ASN A 155 -23.56 -39.64 -18.22
CA ASN A 155 -24.74 -39.45 -17.39
C ASN A 155 -24.80 -38.00 -16.89
N ASN A 156 -25.95 -37.34 -17.09
CA ASN A 156 -26.19 -35.96 -16.66
C ASN A 156 -26.82 -35.88 -15.25
N TYR A 157 -26.51 -36.85 -14.40
CA TYR A 157 -26.99 -36.94 -13.02
C TYR A 157 -25.86 -37.44 -12.09
N PRO A 158 -25.82 -36.99 -10.83
CA PRO A 158 -24.83 -37.44 -9.86
C PRO A 158 -25.04 -38.89 -9.46
N VAL A 159 -23.93 -39.58 -9.17
CA VAL A 159 -23.92 -41.00 -8.79
C VAL A 159 -23.26 -41.16 -7.42
N TYR A 160 -23.98 -41.80 -6.49
CA TYR A 160 -23.57 -42.02 -5.11
C TYR A 160 -23.38 -43.51 -4.82
N GLY A 161 -22.36 -43.85 -4.04
CA GLY A 161 -22.13 -45.17 -3.47
C GLY A 161 -22.58 -45.20 -2.01
N VAL A 162 -23.32 -46.23 -1.61
CA VAL A 162 -23.70 -46.50 -0.20
C VAL A 162 -23.23 -47.89 0.24
N PRO A 163 -23.08 -48.15 1.55
CA PRO A 163 -22.67 -49.46 2.05
C PRO A 163 -23.69 -50.55 1.68
N GLY A 164 -23.23 -51.79 1.51
CA GLY A 164 -24.07 -52.91 1.09
C GLY A 164 -25.28 -53.16 1.99
N PRO A 165 -25.11 -53.28 3.31
CA PRO A 165 -26.23 -53.47 4.24
C PRO A 165 -27.25 -52.31 4.23
N ALA A 166 -26.78 -51.09 3.97
CA ALA A 166 -27.65 -49.91 3.87
C ALA A 166 -28.47 -49.93 2.57
N GLY A 167 -27.84 -50.28 1.45
CA GLY A 167 -28.53 -50.49 0.18
C GLY A 167 -29.58 -51.61 0.25
N ALA A 168 -29.24 -52.72 0.89
CA ALA A 168 -30.17 -53.83 1.12
C ALA A 168 -31.37 -53.42 1.99
N THR A 169 -31.14 -52.61 3.03
CA THR A 169 -32.21 -52.07 3.89
C THR A 169 -33.16 -51.16 3.09
N LEU A 170 -32.62 -50.25 2.28
CA LEU A 170 -33.41 -49.39 1.40
C LEU A 170 -34.19 -50.22 0.37
N MET A 171 -33.56 -51.24 -0.21
CA MET A 171 -34.17 -52.15 -1.18
C MET A 171 -35.33 -52.93 -0.56
N HIS A 172 -35.18 -53.42 0.67
CA HIS A 172 -36.24 -54.08 1.42
C HIS A 172 -37.41 -53.14 1.72
N GLU A 173 -37.15 -51.89 2.11
CA GLU A 173 -38.21 -50.90 2.36
C GLU A 173 -39.00 -50.55 1.08
N LEU A 174 -38.35 -50.55 -0.09
CA LEU A 174 -39.03 -50.35 -1.37
C LEU A 174 -40.01 -51.49 -1.74
N THR A 175 -39.90 -52.66 -1.09
CA THR A 175 -40.84 -53.78 -1.30
C THR A 175 -42.21 -53.57 -0.66
N SER A 176 -42.27 -52.73 0.38
CA SER A 176 -43.51 -52.45 1.10
C SER A 176 -44.53 -51.70 0.23
N TYR A 177 -44.12 -51.26 -0.97
CA TYR A 177 -44.85 -50.30 -1.81
C TYR A 177 -44.94 -50.66 -3.29
N GLY A 178 -44.22 -51.70 -3.74
CA GLY A 178 -44.26 -52.12 -5.13
C GLY A 178 -45.65 -52.65 -5.49
N SER A 179 -46.18 -52.18 -6.61
CA SER A 179 -47.51 -52.56 -7.06
C SER A 179 -47.53 -54.05 -7.42
N SER A 180 -48.24 -54.87 -6.64
CA SER A 180 -48.49 -56.26 -7.02
C SER A 180 -49.45 -56.26 -8.21
N HIS A 181 -48.89 -56.46 -9.40
CA HIS A 181 -49.66 -56.61 -10.62
C HIS A 181 -50.47 -57.91 -10.55
N ASN A 182 -51.67 -57.84 -9.96
CA ASN A 182 -52.81 -58.73 -10.19
C ASN A 182 -54.08 -58.04 -9.67
N LYS A 183 -54.53 -57.01 -10.39
CA LYS A 183 -55.90 -56.51 -10.25
C LYS A 183 -56.72 -56.89 -11.47
N THR A 184 -56.97 -58.19 -11.60
CA THR A 184 -58.11 -58.72 -12.36
C THR A 184 -59.29 -58.83 -11.40
N SER A 185 -60.31 -58.00 -11.59
CA SER A 185 -61.71 -58.41 -11.48
C SER A 185 -62.63 -57.22 -11.74
N ASN A 186 -63.55 -57.45 -12.67
CA ASN A 186 -64.86 -56.82 -12.73
C ASN A 186 -65.49 -56.73 -11.33
N THR A 187 -66.28 -55.69 -11.07
CA THR A 187 -67.73 -55.75 -10.77
C THR A 187 -68.12 -54.42 -10.10
N THR A 188 -69.23 -53.86 -10.56
CA THR A 188 -70.07 -52.86 -9.88
C THR A 188 -70.30 -53.21 -8.43
N ASP A 189 -70.07 -52.27 -7.50
CA ASP A 189 -71.06 -51.90 -6.47
C ASP A 189 -70.54 -50.81 -5.55
N SER A 190 -71.43 -49.88 -5.23
CA SER A 190 -71.26 -48.88 -4.18
C SER A 190 -71.39 -49.53 -2.82
N SER A 191 -70.40 -49.38 -1.95
CA SER A 191 -70.65 -49.13 -0.53
C SER A 191 -69.37 -48.68 0.16
N THR A 192 -69.58 -47.74 1.06
CA THR A 192 -68.66 -47.20 2.06
C THR A 192 -67.89 -48.30 2.80
N HIS A 193 -66.58 -48.37 2.58
CA HIS A 193 -65.65 -48.85 3.59
C HIS A 193 -64.42 -47.94 3.63
N ASP A 194 -64.36 -47.20 4.72
CA ASP A 194 -63.20 -46.46 5.20
C ASP A 194 -62.04 -47.44 5.44
N SER A 195 -61.04 -47.39 4.56
CA SER A 195 -59.68 -47.87 4.82
C SER A 195 -58.74 -47.14 3.87
N SER A 196 -58.51 -45.85 4.18
CA SER A 196 -57.45 -45.06 3.55
C SER A 196 -56.10 -45.70 3.87
N VAL A 197 -55.64 -46.62 3.01
CA VAL A 197 -54.24 -47.06 3.01
C VAL A 197 -53.42 -45.80 2.67
N PRO A 198 -52.58 -45.28 3.56
CA PRO A 198 -51.80 -44.10 3.23
C PRO A 198 -50.83 -44.48 2.12
N ASP A 199 -50.79 -43.71 1.02
CA ASP A 199 -49.75 -43.78 0.00
C ASP A 199 -48.41 -43.38 0.62
N LYS A 200 -47.77 -44.33 1.30
CA LYS A 200 -46.43 -44.14 1.88
C LYS A 200 -45.44 -44.45 0.77
N ARG A 201 -44.57 -43.49 0.46
CA ARG A 201 -43.44 -43.66 -0.47
C ARG A 201 -42.14 -43.30 0.25
N LEU A 202 -41.03 -43.87 -0.21
CA LEU A 202 -39.71 -43.62 0.35
C LEU A 202 -39.10 -42.40 -0.31
N PHE A 203 -38.91 -41.33 0.47
CA PHE A 203 -38.32 -40.08 0.02
C PHE A 203 -36.87 -40.00 0.46
N VAL A 204 -35.97 -39.63 -0.45
CA VAL A 204 -34.53 -39.49 -0.17
C VAL A 204 -34.13 -38.02 -0.21
N MET A 205 -33.39 -37.58 0.81
CA MET A 205 -32.86 -36.22 0.89
C MET A 205 -31.33 -36.22 0.97
N PHE A 206 -30.70 -35.43 0.10
CA PHE A 206 -29.27 -35.12 0.11
C PHE A 206 -29.06 -33.66 0.56
N PRO A 207 -28.65 -33.41 1.81
CA PRO A 207 -28.27 -32.08 2.23
C PRO A 207 -26.89 -31.73 1.68
N ARG A 208 -26.73 -30.53 1.11
CA ARG A 208 -25.44 -30.07 0.61
C ARG A 208 -24.54 -29.77 1.81
N VAL A 209 -23.59 -30.66 2.11
CA VAL A 209 -22.49 -30.34 3.01
C VAL A 209 -21.69 -29.24 2.32
N HIS A 210 -21.62 -28.04 2.92
CA HIS A 210 -20.59 -27.07 2.57
C HIS A 210 -19.25 -27.76 2.78
N LEU A 211 -18.69 -28.31 1.69
CA LEU A 211 -17.27 -28.60 1.60
C LEU A 211 -16.59 -27.22 1.65
N SER A 212 -16.38 -26.71 2.87
CA SER A 212 -15.22 -25.90 3.16
C SER A 212 -14.05 -26.72 2.62
N SER A 213 -13.57 -26.30 1.46
CA SER A 213 -12.46 -26.91 0.73
C SER A 213 -11.40 -27.37 1.72
N ASP A 214 -11.35 -28.68 1.96
CA ASP A 214 -10.31 -29.34 2.73
C ASP A 214 -9.07 -29.40 1.83
N LYS A 215 -8.50 -28.21 1.64
CA LYS A 215 -7.06 -28.04 1.41
C LYS A 215 -6.43 -28.32 2.77
N PRO A 216 -5.30 -29.06 2.82
CA PRO A 216 -4.72 -29.54 4.07
C PRO A 216 -4.64 -28.39 5.06
N ASN A 217 -5.25 -28.56 6.23
CA ASN A 217 -5.49 -27.59 7.30
C ASN A 217 -4.45 -26.47 7.36
N PHE A 218 -4.62 -25.49 6.47
CA PHE A 218 -3.71 -24.37 6.35
C PHE A 218 -3.67 -23.62 7.67
N THR A 219 -4.77 -23.63 8.43
CA THR A 219 -4.85 -23.03 9.76
C THR A 219 -3.92 -23.68 10.77
N LEU A 220 -3.85 -25.02 10.86
CA LEU A 220 -2.93 -25.71 11.79
C LEU A 220 -1.47 -25.57 11.35
N PHE A 221 -1.22 -25.65 10.05
CA PHE A 221 0.10 -25.40 9.48
C PHE A 221 0.55 -23.93 9.67
N LEU A 222 -0.38 -22.97 9.53
CA LEU A 222 -0.14 -21.55 9.74
C LEU A 222 0.06 -21.24 11.22
N ILE A 223 -0.69 -21.87 12.13
CA ILE A 223 -0.45 -21.76 13.58
C ILE A 223 0.92 -22.35 13.94
N GLY A 224 1.31 -23.49 13.35
CA GLY A 224 2.66 -24.06 13.50
C GLY A 224 3.76 -23.13 12.98
N ILE A 225 3.58 -22.52 11.81
CA ILE A 225 4.51 -21.53 11.25
C ILE A 225 4.58 -20.28 12.11
N ILE A 226 3.44 -19.76 12.56
CA ILE A 226 3.37 -18.59 13.43
C ILE A 226 4.08 -18.89 14.77
N GLY A 227 3.86 -20.07 15.34
CA GLY A 227 4.55 -20.55 16.54
C GLY A 227 6.07 -20.63 16.34
N ALA A 228 6.53 -21.18 15.21
CA ALA A 228 7.95 -21.24 14.87
C ALA A 228 8.57 -19.84 14.66
N ILE A 229 7.84 -18.91 14.01
CA ILE A 229 8.30 -17.53 13.82
C ILE A 229 8.40 -16.79 15.16
N ILE A 230 7.45 -16.99 16.08
CA ILE A 230 7.49 -16.40 17.42
C ILE A 230 8.67 -16.97 18.22
N ALA A 231 8.90 -18.29 18.17
CA ALA A 231 10.02 -18.92 18.85
C ALA A 231 11.38 -18.43 18.31
N LEU A 232 11.55 -18.34 16.99
CA LEU A 232 12.77 -17.80 16.37
C LEU A 232 12.96 -16.31 16.67
N SER A 233 11.89 -15.53 16.74
CA SER A 233 11.95 -14.12 17.12
C SER A 233 12.38 -13.96 18.59
N PHE A 234 11.90 -14.83 19.49
CA PHE A 234 12.30 -14.83 20.90
C PHE A 234 13.77 -15.25 21.07
N ILE A 235 14.23 -16.28 20.35
CA ILE A 235 15.63 -16.69 20.34
C ILE A 235 16.51 -15.56 19.80
N PHE A 236 16.14 -14.92 18.70
CA PHE A 236 16.89 -13.78 18.16
C PHE A 236 16.93 -12.61 19.15
N TRP A 237 15.82 -12.31 19.84
CA TRP A 237 15.78 -11.29 20.89
C TRP A 237 16.66 -11.64 22.09
N ALA A 238 16.64 -12.91 22.54
CA ALA A 238 17.48 -13.39 23.63
C ALA A 238 18.98 -13.35 23.26
N LEU A 239 19.35 -13.80 22.06
CA LEU A 239 20.71 -13.72 21.53
C LEU A 239 21.16 -12.28 21.36
N TRP A 240 20.29 -11.39 20.88
CA TRP A 240 20.59 -9.97 20.75
C TRP A 240 20.80 -9.30 22.11
N ASN A 241 19.97 -9.62 23.09
CA ASN A 241 20.14 -9.12 24.46
C ASN A 241 21.38 -9.71 25.14
N TRP A 242 21.69 -10.98 24.90
CA TRP A 242 22.91 -11.61 25.39
C TRP A 242 24.16 -10.99 24.75
N HIS A 243 24.14 -10.79 23.43
CA HIS A 243 25.22 -10.13 22.70
C HIS A 243 25.39 -8.68 23.18
N LYS A 244 24.29 -7.92 23.33
CA LYS A 244 24.33 -6.56 23.90
C LYS A 244 24.85 -6.55 25.33
N ARG A 245 24.48 -7.51 26.17
CA ARG A 245 25.01 -7.65 27.53
C ARG A 245 26.52 -7.93 27.50
N LYS A 246 26.98 -8.85 26.63
CA LYS A 246 28.40 -9.16 26.45
C LYS A 246 29.20 -7.96 25.93
N LEU A 247 28.63 -7.19 25.00
CA LEU A 247 29.25 -5.97 24.49
C LEU A 247 29.33 -4.87 25.55
N ARG A 248 28.31 -4.74 26.39
CA ARG A 248 28.30 -3.80 27.52
C ARG A 248 29.29 -4.19 28.60
N THR A 249 29.42 -5.48 28.93
CA THR A 249 30.43 -5.94 29.90
C THR A 249 31.86 -5.76 29.37
N GLU A 250 32.09 -5.93 28.07
CA GLU A 250 33.41 -5.69 27.46
C GLU A 250 33.72 -4.19 27.34
N LEU A 251 32.73 -3.34 27.08
CA LEU A 251 32.91 -1.88 27.09
C LEU A 251 33.18 -1.37 28.50
N GLN A 252 32.44 -1.87 29.51
CA GLN A 252 32.64 -1.51 30.90
C GLN A 252 34.03 -1.93 31.40
N ARG A 253 34.48 -3.14 31.04
CA ARG A 253 35.85 -3.63 31.34
C ARG A 253 36.95 -2.77 30.70
N ARG A 254 36.69 -2.17 29.53
CA ARG A 254 37.63 -1.24 28.86
C ARG A 254 37.61 0.17 29.45
N ILE A 255 36.48 0.58 30.02
CA ILE A 255 36.34 1.84 30.76
C ILE A 255 37.02 1.71 32.13
N ASP A 256 36.78 0.61 32.86
CA ASP A 256 37.39 0.33 34.17
C ASP A 256 38.91 0.05 34.05
N ALA A 257 39.38 -0.39 32.88
CA ALA A 257 40.80 -0.55 32.55
C ALA A 257 41.48 0.77 32.10
N GLY A 258 40.75 1.89 32.06
CA GLY A 258 41.29 3.23 31.78
C GLY A 258 41.79 3.44 30.35
N GLU A 259 41.39 2.62 29.38
CA GLU A 259 42.02 2.55 28.06
C GLU A 259 41.32 3.39 26.97
N LEU A 260 40.27 4.16 27.33
CA LEU A 260 39.52 4.99 26.37
C LEU A 260 39.24 6.39 26.91
N ASP A 261 39.97 7.35 26.34
CA ASP A 261 39.75 8.79 26.48
C ASP A 261 38.47 9.19 25.72
N VAL A 262 37.47 9.74 26.42
CA VAL A 262 36.12 9.99 25.85
C VAL A 262 36.07 11.30 25.04
N GLU A 263 37.20 11.98 24.83
CA GLU A 263 37.27 13.24 24.09
C GLU A 263 37.49 13.10 22.56
N ALA A 264 37.60 11.89 22.01
CA ALA A 264 37.80 11.67 20.58
C ALA A 264 36.53 11.31 19.77
N LEU A 265 35.33 11.60 20.28
CA LEU A 265 34.08 11.43 19.52
C LEU A 265 33.50 12.78 19.05
N PRO A 266 33.37 13.03 17.74
CA PRO A 266 32.75 14.23 17.22
C PRO A 266 31.24 14.22 17.54
N LEU A 267 30.84 14.99 18.55
CA LEU A 267 29.44 15.30 18.84
C LEU A 267 28.92 16.32 17.83
N ASP A 268 28.73 15.88 16.59
CA ASP A 268 27.98 16.63 15.58
C ASP A 268 27.44 15.70 14.49
N SER A 269 26.60 14.72 14.86
CA SER A 269 25.65 14.08 13.91
C SER A 269 24.61 13.16 14.56
N MET A 270 23.62 13.71 15.29
CA MET A 270 22.31 13.04 15.44
C MET A 270 21.18 14.06 15.53
N GLY A 271 20.48 14.26 14.41
CA GLY A 271 19.20 14.95 14.37
C GLY A 271 18.03 13.97 14.60
N GLY A 272 17.48 13.99 15.81
CA GLY A 272 16.13 13.53 16.21
C GLY A 272 15.98 12.02 16.45
N GLN A 273 15.49 11.50 17.58
CA GLN A 273 14.71 12.06 18.69
C GLN A 273 15.34 11.62 20.02
N VAL A 274 15.85 12.56 20.81
CA VAL A 274 15.93 12.41 22.27
C VAL A 274 14.72 13.14 22.82
N PRO A 275 13.94 12.57 23.75
CA PRO A 275 12.84 13.28 24.39
C PRO A 275 13.41 14.53 25.07
N ARG A 276 12.90 15.71 24.68
CA ARG A 276 13.11 16.94 25.44
C ARG A 276 12.40 16.75 26.77
N THR A 277 13.15 16.54 27.84
CA THR A 277 12.97 17.14 29.19
C THR A 277 13.95 16.49 30.17
N VAL A 278 15.18 16.99 30.20
CA VAL A 278 15.89 17.19 31.47
C VAL A 278 16.48 18.59 31.34
N PRO A 279 15.97 19.61 32.06
CA PRO A 279 16.60 20.92 32.03
C PRO A 279 17.97 20.79 32.73
N LEU A 280 19.03 20.98 31.97
CA LEU A 280 20.33 21.32 32.56
C LEU A 280 20.17 22.75 33.07
N THR A 281 19.98 22.89 34.38
CA THR A 281 19.81 24.17 35.06
C THR A 281 21.17 24.65 35.56
N VAL A 282 21.45 25.96 35.49
CA VAL A 282 22.62 26.52 36.16
C VAL A 282 22.34 26.53 37.67
N PRO A 283 23.19 25.92 38.52
CA PRO A 283 23.08 26.04 39.97
C PRO A 283 23.06 27.53 40.39
N ARG A 284 22.20 27.90 41.36
CA ARG A 284 21.97 29.32 41.73
C ARG A 284 23.23 30.04 42.18
N ASP A 285 24.13 29.32 42.85
CA ASP A 285 25.46 29.75 43.28
C ASP A 285 26.34 30.27 42.12
N VAL A 286 26.19 29.71 40.93
CA VAL A 286 26.95 30.14 39.73
C VAL A 286 26.32 31.39 39.09
N VAL A 287 24.99 31.56 39.19
CA VAL A 287 24.29 32.75 38.67
C VAL A 287 24.54 33.95 39.58
N GLU A 288 24.54 33.76 40.90
CA GLU A 288 24.82 34.81 41.89
C GLU A 288 26.27 35.30 41.84
N ALA A 289 27.20 34.45 41.39
CA ALA A 289 28.61 34.81 41.19
C ALA A 289 28.89 35.67 39.93
N LEU A 290 27.90 35.86 39.05
CA LEU A 290 28.04 36.72 37.86
C LEU A 290 28.01 38.21 38.26
N PRO A 291 28.81 39.07 37.63
CA PRO A 291 28.90 40.47 38.01
C PRO A 291 27.60 41.24 37.71
N LEU A 292 27.14 42.01 38.69
CA LEU A 292 25.97 42.88 38.62
C LEU A 292 26.43 44.33 38.50
N PHE A 293 25.85 45.08 37.55
CA PHE A 293 26.16 46.49 37.34
C PHE A 293 24.88 47.31 37.26
N THR A 294 24.91 48.55 37.76
CA THR A 294 23.89 49.54 37.43
C THR A 294 24.28 50.20 36.12
N TYR A 295 23.34 50.27 35.16
CA TYR A 295 23.64 50.78 33.81
C TYR A 295 24.21 52.21 33.86
N PRO A 296 25.49 52.42 33.46
CA PRO A 296 26.18 53.68 33.65
C PRO A 296 25.86 54.72 32.57
N HIS A 297 26.05 56.00 32.91
CA HIS A 297 25.92 57.12 31.98
C HIS A 297 27.00 57.05 30.89
N SER A 298 26.63 57.10 29.61
CA SER A 298 27.60 57.35 28.53
C SER A 298 27.99 58.83 28.55
N PRO A 299 29.28 59.20 28.57
CA PRO A 299 29.70 60.59 28.45
C PRO A 299 29.91 60.91 26.96
N ALA A 300 29.03 61.74 26.39
CA ALA A 300 29.36 62.47 25.17
C ALA A 300 28.65 63.82 25.13
N THR A 301 29.49 64.86 25.14
CA THR A 301 29.31 66.21 24.56
C THR A 301 28.18 67.08 25.11
N ASP A 302 28.54 68.11 25.89
CA ASP A 302 28.54 69.48 25.37
C ASP A 302 29.21 70.47 26.35
N THR A 303 30.28 71.12 25.89
CA THR A 303 30.81 72.36 26.46
C THR A 303 30.23 73.54 25.68
N LYS A 304 29.51 74.42 26.38
CA LYS A 304 29.49 75.89 26.17
C LYS A 304 28.71 76.57 27.31
N ASP A 305 29.50 77.06 28.26
CA ASP A 305 29.46 78.36 28.93
C ASP A 305 28.12 78.96 29.42
N GLU A 306 27.99 78.95 30.75
CA GLU A 306 27.65 80.03 31.69
C GLU A 306 26.67 81.15 31.27
N ALA A 307 25.54 81.27 31.98
CA ALA A 307 25.30 82.34 32.98
C ALA A 307 23.88 82.32 33.60
N GLN A 308 23.83 82.07 34.92
CA GLN A 308 23.14 82.85 35.97
C GLN A 308 21.63 83.24 35.87
N THR A 309 20.88 82.80 36.90
CA THR A 309 19.94 83.58 37.80
C THR A 309 18.44 83.20 37.83
N GLU A 310 18.01 82.86 39.05
CA GLU A 310 16.73 83.02 39.80
C GLU A 310 15.32 82.71 39.23
N VAL A 311 14.63 81.83 40.00
CA VAL A 311 13.28 81.89 40.61
C VAL A 311 12.20 82.83 40.01
N VAL A 312 11.01 82.28 39.69
CA VAL A 312 9.66 82.61 40.26
C VAL A 312 8.52 82.05 39.37
N GLU A 313 7.43 81.71 40.08
CA GLU A 313 6.10 81.16 39.75
C GLU A 313 5.27 81.68 38.54
N LEU A 314 4.38 80.74 38.11
CA LEU A 314 2.95 80.86 37.74
C LEU A 314 2.46 81.85 36.66
N ASN A 315 1.84 81.23 35.64
CA ASN A 315 0.44 81.37 35.20
C ASN A 315 0.13 81.92 33.79
N ASP A 316 -0.72 81.11 33.13
CA ASP A 316 -1.89 81.39 32.30
C ASP A 316 -1.85 81.92 30.85
N GLN A 317 -2.61 81.18 30.03
CA GLN A 317 -3.52 81.59 28.92
C GLN A 317 -2.91 82.36 27.72
N SER A 318 -3.26 82.12 26.45
CA SER A 318 -4.41 81.48 25.79
C SER A 318 -4.20 81.60 24.26
N THR A 319 -4.83 80.71 23.46
CA THR A 319 -5.45 80.93 22.11
C THR A 319 -4.58 81.54 20.96
N ASP A 320 -4.73 81.28 19.67
CA ASP A 320 -5.72 80.58 18.86
C ASP A 320 -5.14 80.34 17.44
N SER A 321 -5.56 79.24 16.82
CA SER A 321 -6.04 79.07 15.44
C SER A 321 -5.46 79.89 14.26
N SER A 322 -4.98 79.20 13.20
CA SER A 322 -5.67 79.12 11.88
C SER A 322 -4.80 78.52 10.75
N SER A 323 -5.42 77.63 9.95
CA SER A 323 -5.05 77.25 8.56
C SER A 323 -6.02 77.94 7.59
N PRO A 324 -5.84 77.97 6.23
CA PRO A 324 -6.19 76.81 5.39
C PRO A 324 -5.53 76.69 3.96
N SER A 325 -5.91 75.58 3.31
CA SER A 325 -5.75 74.96 1.97
C SER A 325 -5.77 75.78 0.65
N HIS A 326 -5.25 75.21 -0.47
CA HIS A 326 -5.98 74.89 -1.73
C HIS A 326 -5.09 74.33 -2.90
N SER A 327 -5.64 73.41 -3.73
CA SER A 327 -5.26 72.93 -5.10
C SER A 327 -6.23 73.52 -6.17
N PRO A 328 -6.21 73.31 -7.55
CA PRO A 328 -5.72 72.19 -8.43
C PRO A 328 -5.18 72.53 -9.90
N ASP A 329 -4.95 71.48 -10.74
CA ASP A 329 -4.53 71.24 -12.19
C ASP A 329 -5.09 72.13 -13.37
N PRO A 330 -4.96 71.91 -14.75
CA PRO A 330 -4.35 70.84 -15.66
C PRO A 330 -3.68 71.29 -17.03
N SER A 331 -3.18 70.36 -17.90
CA SER A 331 -3.37 70.24 -19.42
C SER A 331 -2.24 69.56 -20.27
N THR A 332 -2.54 69.05 -21.49
CA THR A 332 -1.94 67.88 -22.25
C THR A 332 -1.21 68.23 -23.63
N PRO A 333 -0.96 67.32 -24.66
CA PRO A 333 0.34 66.89 -25.31
C PRO A 333 0.59 67.41 -26.79
N PRO A 334 1.54 66.93 -27.67
CA PRO A 334 1.61 65.60 -28.38
C PRO A 334 3.01 65.04 -28.88
N MET A 335 3.00 63.86 -29.53
CA MET A 335 4.03 63.10 -30.33
C MET A 335 4.23 63.67 -31.78
N PRO A 336 5.21 63.30 -32.68
CA PRO A 336 5.67 61.92 -33.03
C PRO A 336 7.13 61.71 -33.61
N ASP A 337 7.38 60.47 -34.09
CA ASP A 337 8.35 59.97 -35.11
C ASP A 337 9.71 59.31 -34.74
N SER A 338 9.95 58.15 -35.38
CA SER A 338 11.18 57.31 -35.49
C SER A 338 11.52 57.20 -37.01
N PRO A 339 12.72 56.80 -37.52
CA PRO A 339 13.56 55.66 -37.07
C PRO A 339 15.11 55.75 -37.29
N ASP A 340 15.79 54.63 -37.00
CA ASP A 340 17.07 54.10 -37.52
C ASP A 340 18.42 54.17 -36.73
N CYS A 341 18.86 52.95 -36.36
CA CYS A 341 20.17 52.30 -36.56
C CYS A 341 21.43 52.72 -35.77
N ASN A 342 21.85 51.88 -34.79
CA ASN A 342 23.12 51.12 -34.75
C ASN A 342 23.56 50.70 -33.32
N THR A 343 24.06 49.47 -33.23
CA THR A 343 24.49 48.63 -32.09
C THR A 343 25.79 49.12 -31.39
N PRO A 344 26.32 48.44 -30.33
CA PRO A 344 25.92 48.40 -28.91
C PRO A 344 26.92 49.13 -27.97
N SER A 345 26.44 49.69 -26.85
CA SER A 345 27.30 50.18 -25.74
C SER A 345 27.13 49.33 -24.47
N PRO A 346 28.21 48.97 -23.76
CA PRO A 346 28.15 48.29 -22.47
C PRO A 346 28.06 49.29 -21.30
N SER A 347 27.04 49.15 -20.46
CA SER A 347 26.91 49.87 -19.19
C SER A 347 27.73 49.20 -18.06
N PRO A 348 28.17 49.96 -17.04
CA PRO A 348 29.38 49.67 -16.30
C PRO A 348 29.22 48.69 -15.13
N ARG A 349 30.34 48.02 -14.87
CA ARG A 349 30.59 47.04 -13.82
C ARG A 349 30.95 47.76 -12.52
N VAL A 350 30.23 47.48 -11.44
CA VAL A 350 30.58 47.90 -10.08
C VAL A 350 31.77 47.07 -9.60
N THR A 351 32.88 47.73 -9.25
CA THR A 351 34.07 47.11 -8.64
C THR A 351 34.56 47.92 -7.46
N GLY A 352 34.87 47.23 -6.36
CA GLY A 352 36.00 47.57 -5.48
C GLY A 352 35.69 48.38 -4.24
N ILE A 353 35.38 47.68 -3.13
CA ILE A 353 35.54 48.18 -1.77
C ILE A 353 37.05 48.23 -1.47
N ARG A 354 37.59 49.42 -1.18
CA ARG A 354 38.98 49.62 -0.72
C ARG A 354 39.07 49.43 0.79
N LYS A 355 40.13 48.76 1.21
CA LYS A 355 40.56 48.48 2.59
C LYS A 355 41.25 49.72 3.19
N PRO A 356 40.93 50.17 4.41
CA PRO A 356 41.72 51.20 5.07
C PRO A 356 42.95 50.60 5.78
N GLU A 357 43.96 51.46 5.88
CA GLU A 357 45.38 51.24 6.14
C GLU A 357 45.72 51.29 7.63
N ALA A 358 46.82 50.62 8.01
CA ALA A 358 47.25 50.44 9.40
C ALA A 358 47.96 51.69 9.95
N ALA A 359 47.60 52.13 11.15
CA ALA A 359 48.31 53.19 11.88
C ALA A 359 49.39 52.59 12.81
N VAL A 360 50.57 53.20 12.75
CA VAL A 360 51.82 52.85 13.46
C VAL A 360 51.79 53.37 14.91
N ILE A 361 52.37 52.59 15.83
CA ILE A 361 52.57 52.94 17.25
C ILE A 361 54.01 53.46 17.44
N ASN A 362 54.17 54.59 18.14
CA ASN A 362 55.46 55.02 18.72
C ASN A 362 55.50 54.70 20.22
N GLN A 363 56.68 54.24 20.66
CA GLN A 363 57.01 53.79 22.01
C GLN A 363 57.56 54.91 22.92
N GLY A 364 57.40 54.70 24.23
CA GLY A 364 58.19 55.26 25.33
C GLY A 364 57.35 55.28 26.62
N THR A 365 57.81 54.98 27.83
CA THR A 365 59.04 54.39 28.41
C THR A 365 58.70 54.12 29.89
N ASP A 366 59.34 53.10 30.47
CA ASP A 366 59.74 52.95 31.88
C ASP A 366 58.73 52.56 33.00
N GLU A 367 58.89 51.28 33.38
CA GLU A 367 59.25 50.77 34.72
C GLU A 367 58.20 50.35 35.79
N GLN A 368 58.45 49.11 36.27
CA GLN A 368 58.20 48.49 37.59
C GLN A 368 56.89 47.68 37.85
N GLY A 369 57.05 46.34 37.93
CA GLY A 369 56.39 45.53 38.99
C GLY A 369 55.40 44.41 38.60
N ALA A 370 55.93 43.23 38.27
CA ALA A 370 55.46 41.86 38.63
C ALA A 370 53.98 41.39 38.40
N TYR A 371 53.82 40.59 37.31
CA TYR A 371 52.91 39.46 36.99
C TYR A 371 51.36 39.59 37.00
N PRO A 372 50.72 39.51 35.81
CA PRO A 372 49.38 38.93 35.65
C PRO A 372 49.30 37.82 34.58
N LEU A 373 48.42 36.83 34.83
CA LEU A 373 47.94 35.84 33.87
C LEU A 373 47.08 36.50 32.75
N PRO A 374 47.05 35.96 31.52
CA PRO A 374 46.44 36.66 30.39
C PRO A 374 44.92 36.46 30.31
N SER A 375 44.18 37.55 30.51
CA SER A 375 42.78 37.68 30.09
C SER A 375 42.74 37.90 28.56
N LEU A 376 42.19 36.92 27.84
CA LEU A 376 41.88 37.01 26.42
C LEU A 376 40.48 37.63 26.23
N HIS A 377 40.38 38.96 26.23
CA HIS A 377 39.72 39.76 25.16
C HIS A 377 39.52 41.22 25.59
N PRO A 378 40.25 42.18 25.00
CA PRO A 378 40.04 43.60 25.21
C PRO A 378 39.02 44.14 24.20
N TYR A 379 37.72 44.00 24.49
CA TYR A 379 36.67 44.86 23.91
C TYR A 379 35.39 44.78 24.75
N ARG A 380 35.22 45.70 25.72
CA ARG A 380 33.95 45.91 26.44
C ARG A 380 32.93 46.51 25.46
N MET A 381 32.07 45.67 24.86
CA MET A 381 30.90 46.13 24.08
C MET A 381 29.66 46.38 24.94
N SER A 382 29.79 46.22 26.26
CA SER A 382 28.74 46.37 27.26
C SER A 382 27.99 47.71 27.13
N HIS A 383 28.66 48.79 26.73
CA HIS A 383 28.05 50.13 26.66
C HIS A 383 27.23 50.44 25.39
N THR A 384 27.08 49.50 24.45
CA THR A 384 26.35 49.75 23.19
C THR A 384 24.93 49.18 23.17
N GLN A 385 24.59 48.30 24.12
CA GLN A 385 23.24 47.76 24.24
C GLN A 385 22.38 48.73 25.04
N THR A 386 21.30 49.23 24.43
CA THR A 386 20.37 50.16 25.08
C THR A 386 19.05 49.48 25.46
N THR A 387 18.82 48.23 25.06
CA THR A 387 17.56 47.50 25.26
C THR A 387 17.79 46.04 25.65
N CYS A 388 16.95 45.52 26.53
CA CYS A 388 16.99 44.13 27.00
C CYS A 388 16.27 43.22 26.00
N ALA A 389 16.92 42.18 25.47
CA ALA A 389 16.30 41.31 24.46
C ALA A 389 15.29 40.28 25.02
N ILE A 390 15.09 40.23 26.34
CA ILE A 390 14.13 39.32 27.00
C ILE A 390 12.79 40.02 27.25
N CYS A 391 12.80 41.20 27.89
CA CYS A 391 11.60 42.01 28.13
C CYS A 391 11.34 43.05 27.02
N ILE A 392 12.33 43.33 26.16
CA ILE A 392 12.26 44.33 25.08
C ILE A 392 12.08 45.76 25.63
N GLU A 393 12.50 46.01 26.87
CA GLU A 393 12.49 47.34 27.50
C GLU A 393 13.87 48.01 27.39
N ASP A 394 13.87 49.34 27.33
CA ASP A 394 15.07 50.16 27.26
C ASP A 394 15.71 50.27 28.65
N PHE A 395 17.04 50.19 28.73
CA PHE A 395 17.76 50.36 30.00
C PHE A 395 17.73 51.82 30.44
N VAL A 396 17.28 52.06 31.68
CA VAL A 396 17.25 53.40 32.27
C VAL A 396 18.53 53.63 33.07
N VAL A 397 19.24 54.70 32.72
CA VAL A 397 20.51 55.10 33.33
C VAL A 397 20.34 55.31 34.83
N GLY A 398 21.16 54.63 35.63
CA GLY A 398 21.17 54.78 37.09
C GLY A 398 20.09 54.01 37.86
N SER A 399 19.07 53.43 37.19
CA SER A 399 18.02 52.64 37.86
C SER A 399 17.92 51.19 37.38
N SER A 400 18.28 50.88 36.14
CA SER A 400 18.25 49.49 35.64
C SER A 400 19.44 48.69 36.15
N VAL A 401 19.13 47.61 36.86
CA VAL A 401 20.10 46.64 37.37
C VAL A 401 20.32 45.56 36.32
N VAL A 402 21.54 45.48 35.79
CA VAL A 402 21.87 44.63 34.66
C VAL A 402 22.96 43.63 34.98
N ARG A 403 22.89 42.45 34.35
CA ARG A 403 23.87 41.37 34.49
C ARG A 403 24.62 41.18 33.17
N GLU A 404 25.95 41.18 33.23
CA GLU A 404 26.83 40.92 32.09
C GLU A 404 27.21 39.42 32.08
N LEU A 405 26.84 38.70 31.02
CA LEU A 405 27.24 37.31 30.85
C LEU A 405 28.71 37.21 30.40
N PRO A 406 29.39 36.05 30.57
CA PRO A 406 30.79 35.87 30.15
C PRO A 406 31.05 36.15 28.65
N CYS A 407 30.00 36.10 27.82
CA CYS A 407 30.05 36.46 26.41
C CYS A 407 29.96 37.98 26.13
N GLY A 408 29.83 38.83 27.15
CA GLY A 408 29.75 40.29 27.04
C GLY A 408 28.38 40.88 26.71
N HIS A 409 27.30 40.09 26.79
CA HIS A 409 25.93 40.56 26.56
C HIS A 409 25.24 40.93 27.89
N ILE A 410 24.46 42.01 27.87
CA ILE A 410 23.77 42.60 29.03
C ILE A 410 22.25 42.31 28.96
N PHE A 411 21.67 41.98 30.12
CA PHE A 411 20.22 41.83 30.32
C PHE A 411 19.84 42.34 31.72
N ASP A 412 18.57 42.70 31.95
CA ASP A 412 18.09 42.95 33.32
C ASP A 412 18.24 41.70 34.19
N SER A 413 18.69 41.88 35.43
CA SER A 413 18.90 40.77 36.39
C SER A 413 17.65 39.91 36.53
N ASP A 414 16.48 40.56 36.62
CA ASP A 414 15.20 39.92 36.87
C ASP A 414 14.71 39.09 35.68
N CYS A 415 15.22 39.37 34.48
CA CYS A 415 14.85 38.66 33.26
C CYS A 415 15.78 37.48 32.95
N ILE A 416 17.09 37.63 33.18
CA ILE A 416 18.08 36.63 32.78
C ILE A 416 18.29 35.54 33.83
N ASP A 417 18.15 35.86 35.12
CA ASP A 417 18.35 34.90 36.21
C ASP A 417 17.35 33.73 36.17
N PRO A 418 16.01 33.95 36.06
CA PRO A 418 15.07 32.84 35.90
C PRO A 418 15.27 32.10 34.57
N PHE A 419 15.73 32.79 33.52
CA PHE A 419 16.01 32.15 32.23
C PHE A 419 17.17 31.14 32.30
N LEU A 420 18.25 31.48 33.02
CA LEU A 420 19.42 30.61 33.19
C LEU A 420 19.16 29.47 34.19
N ILE A 421 18.35 29.73 35.22
CA ILE A 421 18.00 28.74 36.25
C ILE A 421 16.97 27.73 35.71
N GLU A 422 15.94 28.17 34.98
CA GLU A 422 14.80 27.29 34.67
C GLU A 422 14.79 26.79 33.23
N ARG A 423 15.41 27.52 32.30
CA ARG A 423 15.16 27.34 30.86
C ARG A 423 16.37 26.89 30.07
N SER A 424 17.54 27.51 30.24
CA SER A 424 18.77 27.08 29.57
C SER A 424 20.05 27.72 30.10
N ILE A 425 21.14 26.94 30.14
CA ILE A 425 22.51 27.40 30.46
C ILE A 425 23.20 28.30 29.41
N ARG A 426 22.48 28.78 28.39
CA ARG A 426 23.05 29.46 27.21
C ARG A 426 22.54 30.90 27.09
N CYS A 427 23.39 31.80 26.60
CA CYS A 427 23.01 33.18 26.31
C CYS A 427 21.90 33.26 25.24
N PRO A 428 20.82 34.04 25.46
CA PRO A 428 19.73 34.22 24.49
C PRO A 428 20.18 34.78 23.13
N LEU A 429 21.22 35.62 23.11
CA LEU A 429 21.68 36.32 21.91
C LEU A 429 22.69 35.49 21.10
N CYS A 430 23.78 35.04 21.72
CA CYS A 430 24.86 34.33 21.01
C CYS A 430 24.86 32.80 21.20
N LYS A 431 24.06 32.27 22.12
CA LYS A 431 24.00 30.84 22.48
C LYS A 431 25.29 30.26 23.11
N GLU A 432 26.22 31.11 23.51
CA GLU A 432 27.41 30.71 24.28
C GLU A 432 27.02 30.22 25.67
N SER A 433 27.72 29.21 26.22
CA SER A 433 27.44 28.68 27.56
C SER A 433 27.95 29.61 28.65
N VAL A 434 27.19 29.74 29.73
CA VAL A 434 27.52 30.62 30.88
C VAL A 434 28.40 29.91 31.93
N LEU A 435 28.62 28.59 31.81
CA LEU A 435 29.42 27.81 32.76
C LEU A 435 30.94 27.91 32.49
N PRO A 436 31.78 27.98 33.52
CA PRO A 436 33.23 27.90 33.37
C PRO A 436 33.69 26.51 32.89
N LEU A 437 34.79 26.47 32.15
CA LEU A 437 35.38 25.24 31.63
C LEU A 437 35.83 24.33 32.79
N GLY A 438 35.16 23.18 32.98
CA GLY A 438 35.62 22.11 33.87
C GLY A 438 34.65 21.63 34.97
N SER A 439 33.42 22.13 35.08
CA SER A 439 32.48 21.74 36.15
C SER A 439 31.47 20.68 35.69
N THR A 440 31.65 19.41 36.07
CA THR A 440 30.67 18.33 35.83
C THR A 440 30.02 17.85 37.13
N ASN A 441 28.87 18.42 37.48
CA ASN A 441 27.91 17.78 38.38
C ASN A 441 26.55 17.74 37.69
N ILE A 442 26.20 16.59 37.10
CA ILE A 442 24.88 16.34 36.50
C ILE A 442 24.28 15.12 37.20
N VAL A 443 23.27 15.36 38.03
CA VAL A 443 22.45 14.30 38.64
C VAL A 443 21.35 13.90 37.65
N VAL A 444 21.26 12.62 37.30
CA VAL A 444 20.20 12.07 36.43
C VAL A 444 19.32 11.13 37.26
N THR A 445 18.06 11.51 37.47
CA THR A 445 17.05 10.61 38.05
C THR A 445 16.34 9.82 36.95
N ASN A 446 16.15 8.52 37.18
CA ASN A 446 15.41 7.61 36.32
C ASN A 446 13.90 7.83 36.43
N GLU A 447 13.18 7.80 35.30
CA GLU A 447 11.88 7.16 35.06
C GLU A 447 11.27 7.73 33.76
N MET A 448 11.03 6.87 32.75
CA MET A 448 9.73 6.63 32.11
C MET A 448 9.90 5.90 30.76
N ARG A 449 9.19 4.78 30.65
CA ARG A 449 9.11 3.87 29.49
C ARG A 449 8.36 4.55 28.31
N PRO A 450 8.68 4.22 27.04
CA PRO A 450 7.64 4.23 26.02
C PRO A 450 7.55 2.93 25.21
N THR A 451 6.31 2.51 25.04
CA THR A 451 5.78 1.55 24.07
C THR A 451 5.90 2.11 22.64
N HIS A 452 6.45 1.35 21.69
CA HIS A 452 5.79 0.98 20.43
C HIS A 452 6.73 0.21 19.47
N ASN A 453 6.08 -0.74 18.80
CA ASN A 453 6.52 -1.84 17.95
C ASN A 453 7.13 -1.43 16.58
N PRO A 454 8.21 -2.09 16.09
CA PRO A 454 8.59 -2.07 14.68
C PRO A 454 8.47 -3.48 14.05
N GLN A 455 7.56 -3.64 13.10
CA GLN A 455 7.67 -4.69 12.08
C GLN A 455 7.86 -4.07 10.69
N SER A 456 9.00 -4.38 10.07
CA SER A 456 9.11 -5.14 8.82
C SER A 456 10.23 -4.63 7.91
N SER A 457 11.36 -5.36 7.86
CA SER A 457 12.00 -5.79 6.60
C SER A 457 13.32 -6.51 6.89
N SER A 458 13.42 -7.81 6.59
CA SER A 458 14.36 -8.32 5.56
C SER A 458 14.39 -9.86 5.52
N LEU A 459 14.10 -10.41 4.33
CA LEU A 459 14.47 -11.78 3.92
C LEU A 459 14.98 -11.73 2.47
N LEU A 460 15.87 -10.79 2.17
CA LEU A 460 16.55 -10.72 0.87
C LEU A 460 17.98 -10.16 1.00
N GLU A 461 18.70 -10.52 2.07
CA GLU A 461 20.13 -10.22 2.24
C GLU A 461 20.98 -11.49 2.46
N LEU A 462 20.41 -12.68 2.19
CA LEU A 462 21.09 -13.97 2.43
C LEU A 462 21.23 -14.83 1.17
N PHE A 463 21.43 -14.21 0.00
CA PHE A 463 21.64 -14.94 -1.27
C PHE A 463 22.82 -14.46 -2.13
N PHE A 464 23.67 -13.55 -1.65
CA PHE A 464 24.85 -13.08 -2.41
C PHE A 464 26.14 -13.07 -1.56
N ALA A 465 26.44 -14.19 -0.89
CA ALA A 465 27.72 -14.36 -0.21
C ALA A 465 28.43 -15.65 -0.68
N VAL A 466 28.69 -15.76 -1.98
CA VAL A 466 29.74 -16.65 -2.52
C VAL A 466 30.47 -15.89 -3.62
N ALA A 467 31.80 -15.84 -3.50
CA ALA A 467 32.78 -15.16 -4.34
C ALA A 467 32.87 -13.63 -4.20
N THR A 468 33.77 -13.14 -3.33
CA THR A 468 35.10 -12.67 -3.75
C THR A 468 36.02 -12.57 -2.54
N ASN A 469 37.20 -13.18 -2.66
CA ASN A 469 38.35 -12.91 -1.84
C ASN A 469 38.87 -11.52 -2.26
N ASP A 470 38.80 -10.52 -1.37
CA ASP A 470 39.74 -9.40 -1.43
C ASP A 470 39.65 -8.52 -0.16
N ASN A 471 40.80 -8.43 0.53
CA ASN A 471 41.28 -7.35 1.40
C ASN A 471 40.26 -6.27 1.82
N ARG A 472 39.56 -6.48 2.95
CA ARG A 472 38.77 -5.40 3.57
C ARG A 472 39.65 -4.49 4.42
N ARG A 473 39.84 -3.28 3.90
CA ARG A 473 40.11 -2.05 4.66
C ARG A 473 39.04 -1.85 5.75
N PRO A 474 39.37 -1.21 6.88
CA PRO A 474 38.43 -1.02 7.99
C PRO A 474 37.20 -0.21 7.58
N CYS A 475 36.10 -0.57 8.22
CA CYS A 475 34.72 -0.20 7.94
C CYS A 475 34.48 1.31 8.14
N GLU A 476 34.34 2.07 7.05
CA GLU A 476 33.55 3.31 7.11
C GLU A 476 32.12 2.92 7.48
N ALA A 477 31.62 3.44 8.60
CA ALA A 477 30.20 3.41 8.91
C ALA A 477 29.40 3.94 7.70
N ASP A 478 28.45 3.13 7.24
CA ASP A 478 27.70 3.25 5.99
C ASP A 478 26.92 4.58 5.90
N LYS A 479 27.61 5.66 5.49
CA LYS A 479 27.01 6.97 5.24
C LYS A 479 26.20 6.90 3.94
N MET A 480 24.92 6.50 4.04
CA MET A 480 24.01 6.60 2.91
C MET A 480 24.03 8.02 2.31
N GLY A 481 24.18 8.14 0.98
CA GLY A 481 24.20 9.46 0.33
C GLY A 481 22.86 10.20 0.45
N ALA A 482 22.89 11.55 0.49
CA ALA A 482 21.70 12.40 0.68
C ALA A 482 20.49 12.05 -0.22
N LEU A 483 20.73 11.67 -1.49
CA LEU A 483 19.67 11.30 -2.43
C LEU A 483 18.94 10.00 -2.06
N LYS A 484 19.60 9.11 -1.32
CA LYS A 484 19.01 7.86 -0.82
C LYS A 484 17.96 8.18 0.24
N TYR A 485 18.25 9.09 1.17
CA TYR A 485 17.27 9.59 2.14
C TYR A 485 16.06 10.23 1.46
N VAL A 486 16.28 11.09 0.45
CA VAL A 486 15.20 11.71 -0.32
C VAL A 486 14.32 10.65 -0.99
N GLU A 487 14.92 9.58 -1.53
CA GLU A 487 14.17 8.45 -2.07
C GLU A 487 13.32 7.75 -1.01
N GLU A 488 13.89 7.40 0.15
CA GLU A 488 13.16 6.69 1.21
C GLU A 488 12.00 7.52 1.75
N ILE A 489 12.21 8.83 1.95
CA ILE A 489 11.14 9.78 2.29
C ILE A 489 10.04 9.77 1.24
N GLN A 490 10.41 9.80 -0.05
CA GLN A 490 9.45 9.77 -1.16
C GLN A 490 8.73 8.42 -1.32
N LYS A 491 9.20 7.32 -0.72
CA LYS A 491 8.44 6.06 -0.67
C LYS A 491 7.29 6.16 0.33
N LYS A 492 7.50 6.83 1.48
CA LYS A 492 6.50 7.05 2.53
C LYS A 492 5.57 8.24 2.23
N LYS A 493 4.88 8.24 1.07
CA LYS A 493 4.03 9.36 0.62
C LYS A 493 2.82 9.66 1.50
N GLN A 494 2.40 8.70 2.31
CA GLN A 494 1.28 8.86 3.24
C GLN A 494 1.68 9.46 4.59
N SER A 495 2.98 9.65 4.84
CA SER A 495 3.44 10.39 6.02
C SER A 495 2.95 11.84 6.01
N ASP A 496 2.71 12.40 7.18
CA ASP A 496 2.15 13.74 7.32
C ASP A 496 3.03 14.82 6.67
N VAL A 497 4.35 14.71 6.84
CA VAL A 497 5.33 15.62 6.21
C VAL A 497 5.16 15.64 4.69
N ILE A 498 5.12 14.48 4.03
CA ILE A 498 5.01 14.41 2.57
C ILE A 498 3.61 14.77 2.09
N ARG A 499 2.56 14.38 2.81
CA ARG A 499 1.19 14.80 2.50
C ARG A 499 1.04 16.32 2.56
N PHE A 500 1.58 16.96 3.60
CA PHE A 500 1.59 18.41 3.74
C PHE A 500 2.33 19.08 2.58
N LEU A 501 3.57 18.64 2.28
CA LEU A 501 4.36 19.18 1.17
C LEU A 501 3.68 18.98 -0.20
N LEU A 502 3.05 17.82 -0.43
CA LEU A 502 2.30 17.56 -1.66
C LEU A 502 1.04 18.42 -1.72
N ARG A 503 0.35 18.69 -0.61
CA ARG A 503 -0.82 19.58 -0.58
C ARG A 503 -0.45 21.00 -1.01
N VAL A 504 0.60 21.57 -0.41
CA VAL A 504 1.10 22.92 -0.75
C VAL A 504 1.55 22.99 -2.22
N ARG A 505 2.36 22.03 -2.68
CA ARG A 505 2.77 21.96 -4.08
C ARG A 505 1.60 21.80 -5.05
N CYS A 506 0.57 21.05 -4.67
CA CYS A 506 -0.59 20.86 -5.55
C CYS A 506 -1.37 22.17 -5.71
N TRP A 507 -1.44 22.97 -4.65
CA TRP A 507 -2.03 24.31 -4.72
C TRP A 507 -1.25 25.21 -5.69
N GLU A 508 0.08 25.28 -5.57
CA GLU A 508 0.94 26.04 -6.49
C GLU A 508 0.73 25.59 -7.95
N LEU A 509 0.76 24.27 -8.20
CA LEU A 509 0.60 23.70 -9.54
C LEU A 509 -0.80 23.89 -10.14
N ARG A 510 -1.82 24.23 -9.34
CA ARG A 510 -3.16 24.57 -9.85
C ARG A 510 -3.20 25.98 -10.43
N GLN A 511 -2.49 26.92 -9.78
CA GLN A 511 -2.41 28.31 -10.23
C GLN A 511 -1.58 28.47 -11.51
N LEU A 512 -0.56 27.63 -11.68
CA LEU A 512 0.29 27.68 -12.86
C LEU A 512 -0.39 27.16 -14.14
N ASN A 513 0.13 27.63 -15.27
CA ASN A 513 -0.28 27.19 -16.60
C ASN A 513 -0.17 25.67 -16.79
N ALA A 514 -1.05 25.13 -17.66
CA ALA A 514 -1.16 23.68 -17.86
C ALA A 514 0.14 23.01 -18.32
N ILE A 515 0.96 23.73 -19.09
CA ILE A 515 2.34 23.36 -19.44
C ILE A 515 3.21 24.59 -19.17
N HIS A 516 4.19 24.46 -18.29
CA HIS A 516 5.14 25.52 -17.99
C HIS A 516 6.54 24.94 -17.74
N ARG A 517 7.57 25.76 -17.98
CA ARG A 517 8.96 25.39 -17.74
C ARG A 517 9.27 25.46 -16.25
N ALA A 518 9.94 24.44 -15.72
CA ALA A 518 10.50 24.46 -14.37
C ALA A 518 11.98 24.84 -14.45
N SER A 519 12.44 25.70 -13.53
CA SER A 519 13.86 26.08 -13.43
C SER A 519 14.72 24.89 -12.99
N ARG A 520 14.22 24.10 -12.03
CA ARG A 520 14.88 22.92 -11.45
C ARG A 520 13.87 21.78 -11.26
N PRO A 521 14.30 20.52 -11.31
CA PRO A 521 13.42 19.39 -11.03
C PRO A 521 12.95 19.43 -9.57
N SER A 522 11.65 19.21 -9.34
CA SER A 522 11.10 19.14 -7.97
C SER A 522 11.61 17.92 -7.19
N ARG A 523 12.03 16.89 -7.93
CA ARG A 523 12.55 15.62 -7.41
C ARG A 523 13.90 15.28 -8.02
N PRO A 524 15.00 15.81 -7.47
CA PRO A 524 16.34 15.58 -8.02
C PRO A 524 16.75 14.10 -7.94
N ASP A 525 16.32 13.37 -6.90
CA ASP A 525 16.51 11.91 -6.74
C ASP A 525 16.00 11.14 -7.97
N LYS A 526 14.76 11.42 -8.35
CA LYS A 526 14.06 10.68 -9.40
C LYS A 526 14.51 11.13 -10.78
N ALA A 527 14.75 12.43 -10.95
CA ALA A 527 15.23 12.99 -12.20
C ALA A 527 16.59 12.39 -12.58
N ARG A 528 17.54 12.35 -11.64
CA ARG A 528 18.89 11.80 -11.87
C ARG A 528 18.85 10.33 -12.28
N ARG A 529 18.00 9.52 -11.62
CA ARG A 529 17.80 8.10 -12.00
C ARG A 529 17.29 7.92 -13.42
N LEU A 530 16.52 8.88 -13.92
CA LEU A 530 15.95 8.85 -15.27
C LEU A 530 16.87 9.49 -16.32
N GLY A 531 18.07 9.90 -15.93
CA GLY A 531 19.11 10.43 -16.83
C GLY A 531 19.23 11.95 -16.85
N TYR A 532 18.52 12.69 -15.98
CA TYR A 532 18.73 14.13 -15.86
C TYR A 532 20.12 14.43 -15.27
N LYS A 533 20.80 15.41 -15.88
CA LYS A 533 22.02 16.02 -15.34
C LYS A 533 21.84 17.52 -15.25
N ALA A 534 22.32 18.12 -14.17
CA ALA A 534 22.33 19.57 -14.00
C ALA A 534 23.46 20.19 -14.83
N LYS A 535 23.24 20.28 -16.15
CA LYS A 535 24.13 20.96 -17.10
C LYS A 535 23.30 21.59 -18.22
N GLN A 536 23.89 22.54 -18.93
CA GLN A 536 23.23 23.21 -20.05
C GLN A 536 22.76 22.22 -21.13
N GLY A 537 21.57 22.47 -21.68
CA GLY A 537 20.90 21.62 -22.66
C GLY A 537 19.88 20.63 -22.06
N TYR A 538 19.83 20.43 -20.74
CA TYR A 538 18.72 19.75 -20.08
C TYR A 538 17.66 20.77 -19.66
N VAL A 539 16.39 20.47 -19.95
CA VAL A 539 15.24 21.30 -19.57
C VAL A 539 14.16 20.43 -18.93
N VAL A 540 13.46 20.98 -17.93
CA VAL A 540 12.37 20.30 -17.26
C VAL A 540 11.09 21.08 -17.47
N TYR A 541 10.03 20.40 -17.91
CA TYR A 541 8.69 20.97 -18.06
C TYR A 541 7.70 20.27 -17.15
N ARG A 542 6.86 21.05 -16.48
CA ARG A 542 5.73 20.56 -15.68
C ARG A 542 4.48 20.57 -16.53
N ILE A 543 3.69 19.51 -16.42
CA ILE A 543 2.43 19.38 -17.14
C ILE A 543 1.35 18.75 -16.26
N ARG A 544 0.13 19.28 -16.36
CA ARG A 544 -1.08 18.67 -15.79
C ARG A 544 -1.86 17.89 -16.86
N VAL A 545 -2.31 16.69 -16.51
CA VAL A 545 -3.17 15.83 -17.34
C VAL A 545 -4.43 15.48 -16.56
N ARG A 546 -5.60 15.68 -17.18
CA ARG A 546 -6.90 15.39 -16.55
C ARG A 546 -7.01 13.89 -16.24
N ARG A 547 -7.53 13.57 -15.06
CA ARG A 547 -7.81 12.21 -14.60
C ARG A 547 -9.09 11.67 -15.22
N GLY A 548 -9.27 10.35 -15.14
CA GLY A 548 -10.47 9.65 -15.60
C GLY A 548 -10.27 8.86 -16.89
N GLY A 549 -11.36 8.25 -17.35
CA GLY A 549 -11.43 7.59 -18.65
C GLY A 549 -11.54 8.59 -19.80
N ARG A 550 -11.62 8.07 -21.03
CA ARG A 550 -11.85 8.90 -22.22
C ARG A 550 -13.22 8.58 -22.77
N LYS A 551 -14.16 9.53 -22.67
CA LYS A 551 -15.46 9.43 -23.34
C LYS A 551 -15.26 9.31 -24.85
N ARG A 552 -16.01 8.44 -25.51
CA ARG A 552 -16.02 8.38 -26.97
C ARG A 552 -16.52 9.72 -27.54
N PRO A 553 -15.83 10.31 -28.53
CA PRO A 553 -16.29 11.54 -29.17
C PRO A 553 -17.43 11.23 -30.15
N VAL A 554 -18.63 10.98 -29.63
CA VAL A 554 -19.85 10.80 -30.43
C VAL A 554 -20.85 11.92 -30.12
N PRO A 555 -21.43 12.57 -31.15
CA PRO A 555 -22.49 13.56 -30.95
C PRO A 555 -23.66 12.95 -30.15
N LYS A 556 -24.11 13.65 -29.10
CA LYS A 556 -25.21 13.25 -28.22
C LYS A 556 -25.08 11.84 -27.59
N GLY A 557 -23.91 11.21 -27.63
CA GLY A 557 -23.76 9.82 -27.19
C GLY A 557 -24.32 8.78 -28.15
N ALA A 558 -24.79 9.18 -29.34
CA ALA A 558 -25.38 8.27 -30.31
C ALA A 558 -24.29 7.46 -31.03
N THR A 559 -24.37 6.14 -30.89
CA THR A 559 -23.48 5.17 -31.56
C THR A 559 -24.31 4.30 -32.51
N TYR A 560 -23.84 4.13 -33.74
CA TYR A 560 -24.50 3.28 -34.74
C TYR A 560 -23.81 1.92 -34.88
N GLY A 561 -24.50 0.96 -35.49
CA GLY A 561 -24.00 -0.39 -35.75
C GLY A 561 -24.25 -1.37 -34.60
N LYS A 562 -23.41 -2.40 -34.48
CA LYS A 562 -23.60 -3.52 -33.55
C LYS A 562 -23.58 -3.07 -32.06
N PRO A 563 -24.42 -3.65 -31.18
CA PRO A 563 -24.51 -3.29 -29.76
C PRO A 563 -23.18 -3.33 -28.98
N THR A 564 -22.25 -4.22 -29.35
CA THR A 564 -20.90 -4.28 -28.75
C THR A 564 -20.13 -2.95 -28.84
N ASN A 565 -20.41 -2.16 -29.88
CA ASN A 565 -19.77 -0.88 -30.12
C ASN A 565 -20.55 0.29 -29.52
N HIS A 566 -21.60 0.08 -28.72
CA HIS A 566 -22.40 1.19 -28.19
C HIS A 566 -21.83 1.84 -26.92
N GLY A 567 -20.77 1.29 -26.32
CA GLY A 567 -20.15 1.86 -25.12
C GLY A 567 -19.58 3.28 -25.32
N VAL A 568 -19.99 4.25 -24.51
CA VAL A 568 -19.53 5.66 -24.58
C VAL A 568 -18.68 6.09 -23.38
N ASN A 569 -19.12 5.79 -22.15
CA ASN A 569 -18.55 6.38 -20.93
C ASN A 569 -17.44 5.53 -20.29
N GLN A 570 -17.57 4.20 -20.28
CA GLN A 570 -16.67 3.30 -19.54
C GLN A 570 -15.37 2.97 -20.28
N LEU A 571 -15.10 3.63 -21.41
CA LEU A 571 -13.90 3.45 -22.22
C LEU A 571 -12.64 3.95 -21.48
N LYS A 572 -11.60 3.11 -21.51
CA LYS A 572 -10.28 3.43 -20.95
C LYS A 572 -9.31 3.74 -22.08
N TYR A 573 -8.47 4.75 -21.88
CA TYR A 573 -7.46 5.12 -22.86
C TYR A 573 -6.30 4.10 -22.86
N GLN A 574 -5.87 3.65 -24.03
CA GLN A 574 -4.84 2.62 -24.17
C GLN A 574 -3.45 3.06 -23.66
N ARG A 575 -3.15 4.37 -23.73
CA ARG A 575 -1.86 4.91 -23.26
C ARG A 575 -2.01 5.41 -21.82
N ALA A 576 -0.97 5.26 -21.01
CA ALA A 576 -0.95 5.83 -19.67
C ALA A 576 -1.00 7.37 -19.71
N LEU A 577 -1.61 8.00 -18.69
CA LEU A 577 -1.65 9.47 -18.56
C LEU A 577 -0.25 10.12 -18.62
N ARG A 578 0.76 9.43 -18.11
CA ARG A 578 2.16 9.86 -18.19
C ARG A 578 2.70 9.90 -19.62
N ALA A 579 2.24 9.00 -20.52
CA ALA A 579 2.62 9.04 -21.93
C ALA A 579 1.92 10.21 -22.65
N THR A 580 0.65 10.48 -22.31
CA THR A 580 -0.06 11.67 -22.79
C THR A 580 0.62 12.97 -22.34
N ALA A 581 1.18 12.98 -21.12
CA ALA A 581 1.97 14.10 -20.62
C ALA A 581 3.22 14.34 -21.49
N GLU A 582 4.01 13.29 -21.75
CA GLU A 582 5.18 13.34 -22.62
C GLU A 582 4.82 13.84 -24.03
N GLU A 583 3.73 13.32 -24.61
CA GLU A 583 3.26 13.68 -25.95
C GLU A 583 2.82 15.15 -26.06
N ARG A 584 2.08 15.66 -25.07
CA ARG A 584 1.65 17.07 -25.04
C ARG A 584 2.84 18.02 -24.92
N VAL A 585 3.82 17.70 -24.07
CA VAL A 585 5.03 18.51 -23.93
C VAL A 585 5.89 18.42 -25.19
N GLY A 586 6.05 17.23 -25.77
CA GLY A 586 6.81 17.03 -27.01
C GLY A 586 6.22 17.79 -28.20
N ARG A 587 4.89 17.94 -28.27
CA ARG A 587 4.24 18.78 -29.29
C ARG A 587 4.47 20.28 -29.04
N ARG A 588 4.39 20.74 -27.78
CA ARG A 588 4.64 22.15 -27.43
C ARG A 588 6.10 22.55 -27.64
N CYS A 589 7.02 21.62 -27.36
CA CYS A 589 8.47 21.82 -27.47
C CYS A 589 9.05 20.96 -28.59
N ALA A 590 8.58 21.14 -29.83
CA ALA A 590 8.90 20.27 -30.96
C ALA A 590 10.40 20.16 -31.28
N ASN A 591 11.17 21.23 -31.03
CA ASN A 591 12.62 21.27 -31.27
C ASN A 591 13.42 20.46 -30.22
N LEU A 592 12.83 20.24 -29.04
CA LEU A 592 13.47 19.49 -27.96
C LEU A 592 13.18 17.99 -28.08
N ARG A 593 14.01 17.18 -27.44
CA ARG A 593 13.86 15.72 -27.39
C ARG A 593 13.42 15.27 -26.01
N VAL A 594 12.30 14.57 -25.93
CA VAL A 594 11.82 13.98 -24.68
C VAL A 594 12.73 12.80 -24.29
N LEU A 595 13.38 12.91 -23.13
CA LEU A 595 14.20 11.84 -22.57
C LEU A 595 13.33 10.86 -21.79
N ASN A 596 12.67 11.35 -20.74
CA ASN A 596 11.84 10.57 -19.82
C ASN A 596 10.88 11.48 -19.02
N SER A 597 10.03 10.89 -18.19
CA SER A 597 9.13 11.63 -17.31
C SER A 597 8.87 10.92 -15.98
N TYR A 598 8.43 11.68 -14.98
CA TYR A 598 8.05 11.15 -13.68
C TYR A 598 6.87 11.89 -13.05
N TRP A 599 6.19 11.19 -12.14
CA TRP A 599 5.08 11.72 -11.35
C TRP A 599 5.59 12.60 -10.21
N ILE A 600 4.87 13.68 -9.93
CA ILE A 600 5.18 14.59 -8.83
C ILE A 600 4.01 14.71 -7.88
N ASN A 601 2.80 14.90 -8.42
CA ASN A 601 1.63 15.20 -7.60
C ASN A 601 0.33 14.76 -8.29
N GLN A 602 -0.76 14.70 -7.52
CA GLN A 602 -2.10 14.45 -8.04
C GLN A 602 -3.16 15.10 -7.16
N ASP A 603 -4.21 15.61 -7.82
CA ASP A 603 -5.47 16.06 -7.22
C ASP A 603 -6.60 15.15 -7.71
N SER A 604 -7.82 15.30 -7.20
CA SER A 604 -9.08 14.72 -7.72
C SER A 604 -9.19 14.81 -9.24
N THR A 605 -8.92 15.98 -9.82
CA THR A 605 -9.15 16.26 -11.25
C THR A 605 -7.92 16.05 -12.13
N TYR A 606 -6.70 16.27 -11.62
CA TYR A 606 -5.48 16.28 -12.44
C TYR A 606 -4.36 15.41 -11.86
N LYS A 607 -3.49 14.91 -12.73
CA LYS A 607 -2.18 14.36 -12.39
C LYS A 607 -1.08 15.23 -12.97
N TYR A 608 -0.04 15.45 -12.18
CA TYR A 608 1.08 16.32 -12.52
C TYR A 608 2.34 15.50 -12.76
N PHE A 609 3.03 15.81 -13.85
CA PHE A 609 4.27 15.16 -14.26
C PHE A 609 5.34 16.19 -14.61
N GLU A 610 6.60 15.85 -14.35
CA GLU A 610 7.76 16.53 -14.94
C GLU A 610 8.28 15.68 -16.07
N VAL A 611 8.46 16.32 -17.21
CA VAL A 611 9.05 15.75 -18.42
C VAL A 611 10.45 16.33 -18.56
N ILE A 612 11.44 15.45 -18.66
CA ILE A 612 12.83 15.80 -18.91
C ILE A 612 13.03 15.87 -20.42
N LEU A 613 13.44 17.03 -20.89
CA LEU A 613 13.78 17.29 -22.29
C LEU A 613 15.27 17.61 -22.42
N VAL A 614 15.77 17.35 -23.62
CA VAL A 614 17.15 17.62 -24.02
C VAL A 614 17.13 18.42 -25.30
N ASP A 615 17.94 19.46 -25.36
CA ASP A 615 18.21 20.21 -26.58
C ASP A 615 19.30 19.52 -27.41
N PRO A 616 18.98 18.98 -28.60
CA PRO A 616 19.96 18.30 -29.46
C PRO A 616 20.93 19.26 -30.17
N GLN A 617 20.63 20.57 -30.22
CA GLN A 617 21.47 21.58 -30.85
C GLN A 617 22.55 22.11 -29.88
N HIS A 618 22.36 21.96 -28.58
CA HIS A 618 23.28 22.47 -27.57
C HIS A 618 24.64 21.75 -27.55
N LYS A 619 25.75 22.51 -27.60
CA LYS A 619 27.13 21.98 -27.64
C LYS A 619 27.45 21.02 -26.48
N ALA A 620 26.93 21.30 -25.27
CA ALA A 620 27.17 20.44 -24.09
C ALA A 620 26.44 19.09 -24.13
N ILE A 621 25.42 18.94 -24.98
CA ILE A 621 24.75 17.66 -25.24
C ILE A 621 25.47 16.92 -26.35
N ARG A 622 25.80 17.59 -27.45
CA ARG A 622 26.48 17.00 -28.61
C ARG A 622 27.86 16.44 -28.25
N ARG A 623 28.60 17.10 -27.35
CA ARG A 623 29.93 16.67 -26.89
C ARG A 623 29.92 15.55 -25.84
N ASP A 624 28.79 15.32 -25.13
CA ASP A 624 28.74 14.28 -24.09
C ASP A 624 28.38 12.92 -24.70
N ALA A 625 29.37 12.03 -24.75
CA ALA A 625 29.24 10.67 -25.26
C ALA A 625 28.12 9.83 -24.62
N ARG A 626 27.68 10.17 -23.40
CA ARG A 626 26.61 9.43 -22.70
C ARG A 626 25.21 9.76 -23.21
N ILE A 627 25.00 10.94 -23.80
CA ILE A 627 23.67 11.42 -24.22
C ILE A 627 23.60 11.79 -25.71
N ASN A 628 24.73 12.01 -26.39
CA ASN A 628 24.78 12.45 -27.78
C ASN A 628 23.95 11.57 -28.75
N TRP A 629 23.70 10.29 -28.42
CA TRP A 629 22.79 9.41 -29.15
C TRP A 629 21.43 10.06 -29.41
N ILE A 630 20.89 10.87 -28.47
CA ILE A 630 19.57 11.51 -28.61
C ILE A 630 19.53 12.57 -29.72
N CYS A 631 20.70 13.07 -30.14
CA CYS A 631 20.82 14.06 -31.21
C CYS A 631 20.59 13.46 -32.60
N ASN A 632 20.72 12.14 -32.76
CA ASN A 632 20.53 11.49 -34.05
C ASN A 632 19.09 11.64 -34.55
N SER A 633 18.93 11.78 -35.88
CA SER A 633 17.62 11.96 -36.52
C SER A 633 16.65 10.82 -36.21
N VAL A 634 17.12 9.59 -36.00
CA VAL A 634 16.28 8.44 -35.63
C VAL A 634 15.50 8.66 -34.32
N HIS A 635 15.96 9.57 -33.46
CA HIS A 635 15.37 9.88 -32.17
C HIS A 635 14.42 11.10 -32.16
N LYS A 636 13.95 11.59 -33.33
CA LYS A 636 12.89 12.62 -33.35
C LYS A 636 11.58 12.07 -32.77
N HIS A 637 10.85 12.89 -32.00
CA HIS A 637 9.51 12.58 -31.49
C HIS A 637 9.32 11.14 -30.94
N ARG A 638 10.22 10.74 -30.03
CA ARG A 638 10.19 9.40 -29.41
C ARG A 638 8.92 9.16 -28.60
N GLU A 639 8.39 10.21 -27.97
CA GLU A 639 7.14 10.22 -27.23
C GLU A 639 5.95 9.88 -28.12
N SER A 640 5.89 10.46 -29.32
CA SER A 640 4.82 10.23 -30.30
C SER A 640 4.81 8.78 -30.83
N ARG A 641 6.00 8.16 -30.94
CA ARG A 641 6.18 6.75 -31.33
C ARG A 641 6.12 5.76 -30.16
N GLY A 642 5.94 6.23 -28.93
CA GLY A 642 5.90 5.38 -27.73
C GLY A 642 7.22 4.65 -27.46
N LEU A 643 8.35 5.33 -27.67
CA LEU A 643 9.71 4.81 -27.43
C LEU A 643 10.31 5.25 -26.09
N THR A 644 9.61 6.11 -25.35
CA THR A 644 9.92 6.44 -23.95
C THR A 644 9.70 5.23 -23.05
N ALA A 645 10.24 5.25 -21.83
CA ALA A 645 10.01 4.17 -20.85
C ALA A 645 8.52 3.93 -20.60
N THR A 646 7.72 5.01 -20.54
CA THR A 646 6.27 4.97 -20.40
C THR A 646 5.57 4.38 -21.61
N GLY A 647 5.99 4.80 -22.81
CA GLY A 647 5.45 4.30 -24.08
C GLY A 647 5.71 2.81 -24.24
N LYS A 648 6.94 2.35 -23.98
CA LYS A 648 7.31 0.92 -24.03
C LYS A 648 6.46 0.09 -23.06
N LYS A 649 6.26 0.57 -21.81
CA LYS A 649 5.38 -0.09 -20.84
C LYS A 649 3.94 -0.19 -21.34
N SER A 650 3.38 0.90 -21.89
CA SER A 650 2.00 0.91 -22.40
C SER A 650 1.81 -0.01 -23.62
N ARG A 651 2.86 -0.21 -24.42
CA ARG A 651 2.86 -1.14 -25.56
C ARG A 651 2.99 -2.61 -25.14
N GLY A 652 3.21 -2.90 -23.86
CA GLY A 652 3.45 -4.25 -23.37
C GLY A 652 4.74 -4.85 -23.92
N ILE A 653 5.78 -4.04 -24.18
CA ILE A 653 7.07 -4.57 -24.63
C ILE A 653 7.84 -5.05 -23.41
N ASN A 654 7.92 -6.36 -23.25
CA ASN A 654 8.70 -7.00 -22.19
C ASN A 654 9.11 -8.42 -22.63
N LYS A 655 9.78 -9.18 -21.76
CA LYS A 655 10.29 -10.53 -22.02
C LYS A 655 9.41 -11.59 -21.35
N GLY A 656 9.35 -12.79 -21.93
CA GLY A 656 8.61 -13.95 -21.40
C GLY A 656 7.32 -14.28 -22.17
N HIS A 657 6.71 -15.42 -21.87
CA HIS A 657 5.57 -15.99 -22.61
C HIS A 657 4.38 -15.02 -22.72
N ARG A 658 4.12 -14.21 -21.68
CA ARG A 658 3.05 -13.20 -21.65
C ARG A 658 3.19 -12.08 -22.69
N TYR A 659 4.36 -11.96 -23.32
CA TYR A 659 4.69 -10.87 -24.25
C TYR A 659 5.01 -11.36 -25.67
N ASN A 660 4.72 -12.63 -25.98
CA ASN A 660 4.97 -13.22 -27.30
C ASN A 660 4.32 -12.41 -28.43
N ASN A 661 3.11 -11.89 -28.19
CA ASN A 661 2.33 -11.12 -29.17
C ASN A 661 2.67 -9.61 -29.19
N THR A 662 3.63 -9.14 -28.38
CA THR A 662 3.96 -7.71 -28.26
C THR A 662 5.45 -7.38 -28.38
N LYS A 663 6.34 -8.39 -28.44
CA LYS A 663 7.81 -8.25 -28.44
C LYS A 663 8.35 -7.26 -29.49
N SER A 664 7.89 -7.37 -30.75
CA SER A 664 8.25 -6.45 -31.85
C SER A 664 7.16 -5.40 -32.14
N GLY A 665 6.16 -5.31 -31.27
CA GLY A 665 4.96 -4.49 -31.43
C GLY A 665 3.76 -5.29 -31.93
N ARG A 666 2.62 -5.10 -31.26
CA ARG A 666 1.39 -5.90 -31.49
C ARG A 666 0.99 -6.04 -32.96
N ARG A 667 0.98 -4.93 -33.71
CA ARG A 667 0.60 -4.95 -35.14
C ARG A 667 1.62 -5.70 -36.00
N HIS A 668 2.91 -5.53 -35.72
CA HIS A 668 3.97 -6.21 -36.46
C HIS A 668 3.92 -7.72 -36.22
N THR A 669 3.76 -8.14 -34.96
CA THR A 669 3.63 -9.57 -34.61
C THR A 669 2.38 -10.18 -35.21
N TRP A 670 1.24 -9.48 -35.12
CA TRP A 670 0.00 -9.91 -35.78
C TRP A 670 0.16 -10.06 -37.29
N LYS A 671 0.77 -9.07 -37.96
CA LYS A 671 1.03 -9.15 -39.42
C LYS A 671 1.84 -10.40 -39.74
N ARG A 672 2.95 -10.63 -39.05
CA ARG A 672 3.79 -11.82 -39.27
C ARG A 672 3.03 -13.15 -39.10
N GLN A 673 2.12 -13.24 -38.14
CA GLN A 673 1.34 -14.46 -37.87
C GLN A 673 0.21 -14.68 -38.88
N ASN A 674 -0.30 -13.61 -39.49
CA ASN A 674 -1.41 -13.68 -40.45
C ASN A 674 -0.94 -13.54 -41.91
N THR A 675 0.36 -13.31 -42.15
CA THR A 675 0.92 -13.33 -43.50
C THR A 675 0.97 -14.77 -43.98
N GLN A 676 0.27 -15.05 -45.08
CA GLN A 676 0.37 -16.32 -45.79
C GLN A 676 1.67 -16.33 -46.61
N SER A 677 2.57 -17.25 -46.28
CA SER A 677 3.87 -17.36 -46.95
C SER A 677 3.76 -18.34 -48.11
N TYR A 678 3.90 -17.84 -49.34
CA TYR A 678 3.99 -18.65 -50.55
C TYR A 678 5.45 -18.78 -50.95
N TRP A 679 6.06 -19.91 -50.58
CA TRP A 679 7.41 -20.24 -50.99
C TRP A 679 7.45 -20.66 -52.45
N ARG A 680 8.59 -20.40 -53.12
CA ARG A 680 8.80 -20.78 -54.52
C ARG A 680 8.73 -22.30 -54.73
N TYR A 681 9.19 -23.04 -53.74
CA TYR A 681 9.10 -24.50 -53.65
C TYR A 681 8.43 -24.82 -52.31
N ARG A 682 7.40 -25.68 -52.32
CA ARG A 682 6.59 -26.03 -51.14
C ARG A 682 7.04 -27.34 -50.53
#